data_AF-A0A7C5TKV9-F1
#
_entry.id   AF-A0A7C5TKV9-F1
#
_cell.length_a   1.000
_cell.length_b   1.000
_cell.length_c   1.000
_cell.angle_alpha   90.00
_cell.angle_beta   90.00
_cell.angle_gamma   90.00
#
_symmetry.space_group_name_H-M   'P 1'
#
loop_
_entity.id
_entity.type
_entity.pdbx_description
1 polymer ?
#
loop_
_entity_poly.entity_id
_entity_poly.type
_entity_poly.pdbx_seq_one_letter_code
_entity_poly.pdbx_strand_id
1 'polypeptide(L)'
;MVEFILAGNAHIDPLWLWRWFEGYWTVRYTVRRVVDLMERYPSTVFVFSSSIMYRWLEECEPLLLERVRKLVEEGRWIPVGGWIVEPDCNIPCGESYIRQALYGKRYFKEKLGIDVVIGYNIDSFGHNAMLPQILRKSGYKYYIFMRPGSYEKNLPTVFFWESPDGSRILAYRHPISYALSGTSFVEALRNLSLNPPLPVILILFGKGDHGGGPTDNDIRMLDLLVEELEGCSIEFANPEKFFKRIMEMNLEIPVVRDELQHHAVGCYSVLSEIKALNRRAEYSLMAAERLSTLAYLIANLSYPRDKLRRGWMLTLFCQFHDSLAGTCIPDAYIDIRSMYGESINLAYESINLAAQRISSMIDTRDGQALIVFNPTGLHVTFPIEVEPWPGDCMILDLDSGKPIPIQDVNPSSVTGRRRVLFIADVPALGYKSYKFIDTLNAYKHECEGIIEASSTRIENDYFVIEVDSENGGIKTLYDKRIGVNIFRGYGASPIVLKDESDTWSHGVSAYRYEEGRFKDAEVSLIESGPVRATLSVKARFSNSIIQQNISLYRNLDFVDVRVKLYWREKHRMLKLSFPVNLDSSIVTYEIPYGTIARVANGKEEPGQRWVDVSGILYTPRKKVDFGLTLINDSKYGFDAYGSELRMSILRSPVFAHHDPHKLKPDIDYQYIDQGIHTFRYILVPHIGSWKTVFHRISEIAEIMNTGFFYVVEDQHAGFLPSRFSLINVEPYNVILSILKLSEESDDLIIRLVEYTGTECESSITIPILDRDMKIQMKPFEIKTLRIPVDKSKPVVECDLLENPIE
;
A
#
# COMPACT_ATOMS: atom_id res chain seq x y z
N MET A 1 32.87 -13.36 -28.56
CA MET A 1 33.11 -11.92 -28.39
C MET A 1 32.01 -11.39 -27.50
N VAL A 2 32.36 -10.78 -26.36
CA VAL A 2 31.38 -10.21 -25.42
C VAL A 2 31.24 -8.71 -25.71
N GLU A 3 30.02 -8.20 -25.74
CA GLU A 3 29.70 -6.79 -25.94
C GLU A 3 29.35 -6.15 -24.59
N PHE A 4 30.18 -5.25 -24.08
CA PHE A 4 29.91 -4.46 -22.89
C PHE A 4 29.33 -3.11 -23.29
N ILE A 5 28.10 -2.85 -22.87
CA ILE A 5 27.46 -1.54 -22.95
C ILE A 5 27.59 -0.88 -21.59
N LEU A 6 28.27 0.26 -21.54
CA LEU A 6 28.55 0.99 -20.32
C LEU A 6 27.65 2.22 -20.22
N ALA A 7 27.12 2.46 -19.03
CA ALA A 7 26.54 3.74 -18.67
C ALA A 7 27.01 4.13 -17.26
N GLY A 8 27.49 5.36 -17.11
CA GLY A 8 27.75 5.92 -15.81
C GLY A 8 26.45 6.00 -15.00
N ASN A 9 26.51 5.74 -13.71
CA ASN A 9 25.37 5.72 -12.80
C ASN A 9 25.75 6.44 -11.49
N ALA A 10 24.78 7.09 -10.88
CA ALA A 10 24.87 7.53 -9.49
C ALA A 10 23.53 7.22 -8.81
N HIS A 11 23.46 6.09 -8.13
CA HIS A 11 22.36 5.84 -7.20
C HIS A 11 22.51 6.80 -6.03
N ILE A 12 21.43 7.50 -5.68
CA ILE A 12 21.42 8.47 -4.59
C ILE A 12 20.18 8.18 -3.76
N ASP A 13 20.37 7.82 -2.50
CA ASP A 13 19.27 7.79 -1.56
C ASP A 13 18.95 9.23 -1.17
N PRO A 14 17.76 9.76 -1.52
CA PRO A 14 17.41 11.14 -1.16
C PRO A 14 17.40 11.31 0.36
N LEU A 15 17.19 10.22 1.12
CA LEU A 15 17.35 10.14 2.55
C LEU A 15 17.62 8.67 2.95
N TRP A 16 18.58 8.43 3.84
CA TRP A 16 18.90 7.10 4.36
C TRP A 16 19.64 7.20 5.70
N LEU A 17 20.98 7.15 5.69
CA LEU A 17 21.84 7.43 6.84
C LEU A 17 22.05 8.94 7.07
N TRP A 18 21.26 9.74 6.37
CA TRP A 18 21.22 11.18 6.37
C TRP A 18 19.79 11.66 6.17
N ARG A 19 19.54 12.93 6.48
CA ARG A 19 18.25 13.58 6.24
C ARG A 19 18.13 14.07 4.80
N TRP A 20 16.91 14.36 4.35
CA TRP A 20 16.67 14.75 2.97
C TRP A 20 17.39 16.02 2.51
N PHE A 21 17.68 16.95 3.43
CA PHE A 21 18.48 18.15 3.13
C PHE A 21 19.86 17.79 2.60
N GLU A 22 20.46 16.72 3.15
CA GLU A 22 21.76 16.24 2.72
C GLU A 22 21.70 15.56 1.36
N GLY A 23 20.71 14.70 1.15
CA GLY A 23 20.43 14.14 -0.18
C GLY A 23 20.25 15.24 -1.24
N TYR A 24 19.60 16.35 -0.89
CA TYR A 24 19.40 17.49 -1.78
C TYR A 24 20.72 18.11 -2.25
N TRP A 25 21.66 18.44 -1.36
CA TRP A 25 22.95 18.99 -1.80
C TRP A 25 23.85 17.95 -2.46
N THR A 26 23.72 16.67 -2.08
CA THR A 26 24.44 15.54 -2.69
C THR A 26 24.02 15.34 -4.15
N VAL A 27 22.74 15.49 -4.47
CA VAL A 27 22.24 15.53 -5.87
C VAL A 27 22.93 16.63 -6.65
N ARG A 28 22.92 17.87 -6.14
CA ARG A 28 23.54 19.02 -6.83
C ARG A 28 25.02 18.81 -7.09
N TYR A 29 25.75 18.37 -6.07
CA TYR A 29 27.18 18.10 -6.16
C TYR A 29 27.50 17.00 -7.17
N THR A 30 26.74 15.91 -7.12
CA THR A 30 26.89 14.77 -8.03
C THR A 30 26.64 15.19 -9.47
N VAL A 31 25.51 15.84 -9.72
CA VAL A 31 25.12 16.29 -11.07
C VAL A 31 26.18 17.25 -11.62
N ARG A 32 26.63 18.24 -10.83
CA ARG A 32 27.68 19.17 -11.29
C ARG A 32 28.96 18.43 -11.69
N ARG A 33 29.42 17.50 -10.87
CA ARG A 33 30.63 16.71 -11.15
C ARG A 33 30.49 15.85 -12.39
N VAL A 34 29.35 15.19 -12.56
CA VAL A 34 29.09 14.33 -13.71
C VAL A 34 28.99 15.15 -14.99
N VAL A 35 28.28 16.28 -14.98
CA VAL A 35 28.23 17.20 -16.13
C VAL A 35 29.64 17.68 -16.50
N ASP A 36 30.43 18.14 -15.53
CA ASP A 36 31.81 18.59 -15.78
C ASP A 36 32.69 17.45 -16.34
N LEU A 37 32.49 16.21 -15.87
CA LEU A 37 33.19 15.03 -16.38
C LEU A 37 32.78 14.72 -17.82
N MET A 38 31.48 14.76 -18.13
CA MET A 38 30.96 14.51 -19.47
C MET A 38 31.42 15.57 -20.48
N GLU A 39 31.64 16.81 -20.06
CA GLU A 39 32.27 17.84 -20.89
C GLU A 39 33.73 17.54 -21.21
N ARG A 40 34.47 16.90 -20.28
CA ARG A 40 35.87 16.46 -20.51
C ARG A 40 35.98 15.19 -21.35
N TYR A 41 35.02 14.26 -21.24
CA TYR A 41 35.01 12.98 -21.95
C TYR A 41 33.75 12.84 -22.83
N PRO A 42 33.76 13.36 -24.07
CA PRO A 42 32.58 13.43 -24.95
C PRO A 42 31.92 12.09 -25.31
N SER A 43 32.62 10.97 -25.17
CA SER A 43 32.08 9.62 -25.45
C SER A 43 31.19 9.07 -24.33
N THR A 44 31.24 9.65 -23.13
CA THR A 44 30.55 9.10 -21.96
C THR A 44 29.04 9.29 -22.02
N VAL A 45 28.32 8.28 -21.51
CA VAL A 45 26.86 8.28 -21.30
C VAL A 45 26.58 8.07 -19.80
N PHE A 46 25.59 8.77 -19.26
CA PHE A 46 25.20 8.71 -17.86
C PHE A 46 23.69 8.48 -17.72
N VAL A 47 23.30 7.61 -16.78
CA VAL A 47 21.91 7.38 -16.39
C VAL A 47 21.63 8.02 -15.03
N PHE A 48 20.45 8.61 -14.88
CA PHE A 48 20.06 9.24 -13.62
C PHE A 48 18.56 9.12 -13.39
N SER A 49 18.17 8.54 -12.25
CA SER A 49 16.79 8.22 -11.89
C SER A 49 16.09 9.38 -11.15
N SER A 50 14.85 9.13 -10.70
CA SER A 50 14.10 9.96 -9.74
C SER A 50 13.84 11.41 -10.15
N SER A 51 12.64 11.69 -10.66
CA SER A 51 12.26 13.04 -11.10
C SER A 51 12.29 14.09 -10.00
N ILE A 52 12.16 13.72 -8.72
CA ILE A 52 12.28 14.68 -7.59
C ILE A 52 13.67 15.34 -7.57
N MET A 53 14.72 14.61 -7.94
CA MET A 53 16.09 15.13 -7.92
C MET A 53 16.29 16.19 -9.01
N TYR A 54 15.62 16.03 -10.16
CA TYR A 54 15.61 17.04 -11.21
C TYR A 54 14.77 18.26 -10.82
N ARG A 55 13.64 18.07 -10.13
CA ARG A 55 12.84 19.18 -9.57
C ARG A 55 13.65 20.02 -8.60
N TRP A 56 14.45 19.38 -7.75
CA TRP A 56 15.38 20.08 -6.87
C TRP A 56 16.40 20.92 -7.65
N LEU A 57 16.97 20.40 -8.75
CA LEU A 57 17.85 21.18 -9.62
C LEU A 57 17.12 22.38 -10.26
N GLU A 58 15.88 22.19 -10.72
CA GLU A 58 15.04 23.27 -11.27
C GLU A 58 14.88 24.41 -10.27
N GLU A 59 14.59 24.07 -9.01
CA GLU A 59 14.32 25.03 -7.94
C GLU A 59 15.58 25.76 -7.46
N CYS A 60 16.70 25.05 -7.28
CA CYS A 60 17.88 25.61 -6.60
C CYS A 60 19.03 26.01 -7.52
N GLU A 61 19.15 25.38 -8.70
CA GLU A 61 20.29 25.54 -9.59
C GLU A 61 19.90 25.38 -11.07
N PRO A 62 18.97 26.21 -11.57
CA PRO A 62 18.36 26.03 -12.89
C PRO A 62 19.36 26.07 -14.06
N LEU A 63 20.48 26.78 -13.91
CA LEU A 63 21.57 26.78 -14.92
C LEU A 63 22.26 25.42 -15.03
N LEU A 64 22.35 24.66 -13.94
CA LEU A 64 22.86 23.30 -13.97
C LEU A 64 21.87 22.36 -14.63
N LEU A 65 20.56 22.52 -14.37
CA LEU A 65 19.52 21.78 -15.08
C LEU A 65 19.55 22.06 -16.60
N GLU A 66 19.83 23.29 -17.01
CA GLU A 66 19.99 23.64 -18.43
C GLU A 66 21.17 22.92 -19.09
N ARG A 67 22.30 22.74 -18.36
CA ARG A 67 23.43 21.91 -18.85
C ARG A 67 23.02 20.44 -18.97
N VAL A 68 22.26 19.92 -18.00
CA VAL A 68 21.68 18.57 -18.07
C VAL A 68 20.77 18.45 -19.29
N ARG A 69 19.89 19.43 -19.54
CA ARG A 69 18.98 19.45 -20.69
C ARG A 69 19.72 19.34 -22.03
N LYS A 70 20.84 20.05 -22.19
CA LYS A 70 21.71 19.92 -23.38
C LYS A 70 22.28 18.51 -23.54
N LEU A 71 22.78 17.91 -22.46
CA LEU A 71 23.28 16.53 -22.50
C LEU A 71 22.16 15.51 -22.77
N VAL A 72 20.91 15.80 -22.39
CA VAL A 72 19.73 15.00 -22.75
C VAL A 72 19.45 15.11 -24.25
N GLU A 73 19.47 16.32 -24.81
CA GLU A 73 19.31 16.55 -26.26
C GLU A 73 20.42 15.87 -27.08
N GLU A 74 21.65 15.84 -26.56
CA GLU A 74 22.79 15.12 -27.15
C GLU A 74 22.66 13.59 -27.03
N GLY A 75 21.69 13.07 -26.26
CA GLY A 75 21.52 11.64 -26.02
C GLY A 75 22.60 11.03 -25.12
N ARG A 76 23.25 11.84 -24.28
CA ARG A 76 24.35 11.43 -23.40
C ARG A 76 23.95 11.37 -21.93
N TRP A 77 23.00 12.20 -21.51
CA TRP A 77 22.36 12.08 -20.22
C TRP A 77 20.99 11.41 -20.42
N ILE A 78 20.79 10.25 -19.80
CA ILE A 78 19.62 9.39 -20.02
C ILE A 78 18.81 9.34 -18.73
N PRO A 79 17.68 10.07 -18.64
CA PRO A 79 16.77 9.92 -17.53
C PRO A 79 16.11 8.54 -17.56
N VAL A 80 16.21 7.82 -16.44
CA VAL A 80 15.64 6.48 -16.26
C VAL A 80 14.67 6.46 -15.08
N GLY A 81 13.91 5.39 -14.91
CA GLY A 81 12.95 5.24 -13.82
C GLY A 81 11.62 5.91 -14.12
N GLY A 82 11.61 7.21 -14.39
CA GLY A 82 10.38 7.95 -14.70
C GLY A 82 9.43 8.11 -13.51
N TRP A 83 9.85 7.68 -12.31
CA TRP A 83 9.10 7.80 -11.06
C TRP A 83 9.51 9.06 -10.26
N ILE A 84 8.77 9.41 -9.21
CA ILE A 84 9.16 10.52 -8.31
C ILE A 84 10.47 10.17 -7.60
N VAL A 85 10.52 8.94 -7.08
CA VAL A 85 11.70 8.32 -6.46
C VAL A 85 11.85 6.87 -6.95
N GLU A 86 12.87 6.14 -6.49
CA GLU A 86 12.92 4.67 -6.58
C GLU A 86 12.18 4.06 -5.36
N PRO A 87 10.89 3.68 -5.49
CA PRO A 87 10.06 3.35 -4.35
C PRO A 87 10.28 1.91 -3.86
N ASP A 88 9.85 1.61 -2.64
CA ASP A 88 9.60 0.23 -2.23
C ASP A 88 8.56 -0.44 -3.18
N CYS A 89 8.86 -1.63 -3.70
CA CYS A 89 8.00 -2.33 -4.67
C CYS A 89 7.02 -3.36 -4.06
N ASN A 90 6.73 -3.29 -2.75
CA ASN A 90 5.79 -4.19 -2.07
C ASN A 90 4.69 -3.48 -1.25
N ILE A 91 5.06 -2.46 -0.48
CA ILE A 91 4.22 -1.81 0.53
C ILE A 91 3.27 -0.75 -0.06
N PRO A 92 3.69 0.14 -0.97
CA PRO A 92 2.78 1.10 -1.60
C PRO A 92 1.55 0.44 -2.23
N CYS A 93 0.40 1.12 -2.18
CA CYS A 93 -0.80 0.64 -2.87
C CYS A 93 -0.65 0.72 -4.40
N GLY A 94 -1.53 0.05 -5.14
CA GLY A 94 -1.47 0.03 -6.60
C GLY A 94 -1.53 1.41 -7.24
N GLU A 95 -2.32 2.33 -6.67
CA GLU A 95 -2.42 3.70 -7.15
C GLU A 95 -1.13 4.49 -6.97
N SER A 96 -0.43 4.30 -5.85
CA SER A 96 0.84 4.98 -5.57
C SER A 96 1.87 4.73 -6.67
N TYR A 97 2.02 3.50 -7.17
CA TYR A 97 2.94 3.22 -8.29
C TYR A 97 2.55 3.94 -9.58
N ILE A 98 1.26 4.11 -9.83
CA ILE A 98 0.80 4.87 -10.99
C ILE A 98 1.06 6.34 -10.79
N ARG A 99 0.87 6.88 -9.58
CA ARG A 99 1.17 8.30 -9.28
C ARG A 99 2.67 8.59 -9.32
N GLN A 100 3.51 7.63 -8.93
CA GLN A 100 4.96 7.70 -9.15
C GLN A 100 5.25 7.99 -10.64
N ALA A 101 4.66 7.19 -11.54
CA ALA A 101 4.84 7.35 -13.00
C ALA A 101 4.15 8.59 -13.58
N LEU A 102 2.91 8.87 -13.18
CA LEU A 102 2.11 9.99 -13.67
C LEU A 102 2.82 11.31 -13.43
N TYR A 103 3.26 11.57 -12.20
CA TYR A 103 3.93 12.84 -11.90
C TYR A 103 5.40 12.86 -12.31
N GLY A 104 6.07 11.70 -12.33
CA GLY A 104 7.47 11.63 -12.72
C GLY A 104 7.68 11.73 -14.23
N LYS A 105 6.94 10.94 -15.02
CA LYS A 105 7.03 10.97 -16.49
C LYS A 105 6.50 12.27 -17.07
N ARG A 106 5.42 12.83 -16.52
CA ARG A 106 4.92 14.15 -16.97
C ARG A 106 5.95 15.25 -16.71
N TYR A 107 6.63 15.23 -15.57
CA TYR A 107 7.75 16.16 -15.34
C TYR A 107 8.83 16.06 -16.41
N PHE A 108 9.28 14.85 -16.73
CA PHE A 108 10.31 14.66 -17.75
C PHE A 108 9.85 15.09 -19.14
N LYS A 109 8.59 14.81 -19.50
CA LYS A 109 8.00 15.25 -20.77
C LYS A 109 7.91 16.77 -20.84
N GLU A 110 7.43 17.42 -19.78
CA GLU A 110 7.25 18.88 -19.73
C GLU A 110 8.57 19.66 -19.66
N LYS A 111 9.55 19.17 -18.90
CA LYS A 111 10.78 19.92 -18.60
C LYS A 111 11.96 19.55 -19.47
N LEU A 112 12.04 18.29 -19.91
CA LEU A 112 13.16 17.77 -20.71
C LEU A 112 12.74 17.32 -22.11
N GLY A 113 11.43 17.31 -22.43
CA GLY A 113 10.93 16.90 -23.74
C GLY A 113 11.07 15.41 -24.03
N ILE A 114 11.25 14.57 -23.00
CA ILE A 114 11.49 13.13 -23.15
C ILE A 114 10.35 12.29 -22.57
N ASP A 115 10.08 11.15 -23.19
CA ASP A 115 9.30 10.08 -22.59
C ASP A 115 10.24 8.99 -22.07
N VAL A 116 10.23 8.76 -20.75
CA VAL A 116 11.08 7.75 -20.11
C VAL A 116 10.49 6.37 -20.33
N VAL A 117 11.20 5.51 -21.08
CA VAL A 117 10.73 4.16 -21.46
C VAL A 117 11.37 3.02 -20.65
N ILE A 118 12.36 3.31 -19.81
CA ILE A 118 13.01 2.33 -18.93
C ILE A 118 12.54 2.55 -17.49
N GLY A 119 11.77 1.61 -16.97
CA GLY A 119 11.53 1.52 -15.52
C GLY A 119 12.82 1.09 -14.84
N TYR A 120 13.15 1.71 -13.72
CA TYR A 120 14.46 1.58 -13.08
C TYR A 120 14.25 1.61 -11.57
N ASN A 121 14.55 0.51 -10.92
CA ASN A 121 14.50 0.39 -9.47
C ASN A 121 15.49 -0.68 -9.04
N ILE A 122 16.74 -0.26 -8.91
CA ILE A 122 17.86 -1.18 -8.72
C ILE A 122 17.96 -1.67 -7.28
N ASP A 123 17.49 -0.88 -6.31
CA ASP A 123 17.70 -1.17 -4.89
C ASP A 123 16.43 -1.51 -4.09
N SER A 124 15.27 -1.63 -4.73
CA SER A 124 14.05 -2.05 -3.99
C SER A 124 14.14 -3.47 -3.44
N PHE A 125 13.56 -3.67 -2.25
CA PHE A 125 13.63 -4.91 -1.49
C PHE A 125 12.57 -5.94 -1.91
N GLY A 126 12.64 -6.32 -3.19
CA GLY A 126 11.69 -7.20 -3.88
C GLY A 126 10.64 -6.45 -4.67
N HIS A 127 9.87 -7.16 -5.50
CA HIS A 127 8.90 -6.56 -6.41
C HIS A 127 7.63 -7.40 -6.61
N ASN A 128 6.45 -6.78 -6.42
CA ASN A 128 5.16 -7.46 -6.55
C ASN A 128 4.80 -7.85 -8.01
N ALA A 129 3.99 -8.90 -8.16
CA ALA A 129 3.65 -9.50 -9.46
C ALA A 129 2.76 -8.66 -10.39
N MET A 130 2.18 -7.55 -9.91
CA MET A 130 1.34 -6.66 -10.74
C MET A 130 2.14 -5.53 -11.42
N LEU A 131 3.41 -5.36 -11.06
CA LEU A 131 4.26 -4.31 -11.63
C LEU A 131 4.43 -4.39 -13.15
N PRO A 132 4.57 -5.57 -13.81
CA PRO A 132 4.61 -5.62 -15.27
C PRO A 132 3.43 -4.92 -15.95
N GLN A 133 2.21 -5.14 -15.47
CA GLN A 133 1.03 -4.45 -15.99
C GLN A 133 1.09 -2.94 -15.73
N ILE A 134 1.45 -2.53 -14.51
CA ILE A 134 1.56 -1.11 -14.14
C ILE A 134 2.61 -0.42 -15.02
N LEU A 135 3.78 -1.03 -15.20
CA LEU A 135 4.87 -0.50 -16.02
C LEU A 135 4.44 -0.41 -17.50
N ARG A 136 3.89 -1.49 -18.06
CA ARG A 136 3.50 -1.52 -19.48
C ARG A 136 2.40 -0.51 -19.79
N LYS A 137 1.35 -0.47 -18.97
CA LYS A 137 0.27 0.50 -19.14
C LYS A 137 0.65 1.91 -18.67
N SER A 138 1.87 2.14 -18.18
CA SER A 138 2.47 3.47 -17.97
C SER A 138 3.49 3.85 -19.07
N GLY A 139 3.50 3.12 -20.18
CA GLY A 139 4.34 3.40 -21.34
C GLY A 139 5.80 2.91 -21.23
N TYR A 140 6.16 2.15 -20.19
CA TYR A 140 7.52 1.57 -20.11
C TYR A 140 7.68 0.38 -21.05
N LYS A 141 8.86 0.26 -21.65
CA LYS A 141 9.25 -0.85 -22.55
C LYS A 141 10.15 -1.86 -21.87
N TYR A 142 11.00 -1.38 -20.96
CA TYR A 142 12.03 -2.17 -20.31
C TYR A 142 12.03 -1.93 -18.81
N TYR A 143 12.56 -2.88 -18.05
CA TYR A 143 12.72 -2.77 -16.61
C TYR A 143 14.12 -3.20 -16.19
N ILE A 144 14.82 -2.36 -15.41
CA ILE A 144 16.12 -2.66 -14.82
C ILE A 144 15.97 -2.70 -13.30
N PHE A 145 16.43 -3.80 -12.71
CA PHE A 145 16.46 -4.01 -11.26
C PHE A 145 17.72 -4.80 -10.87
N MET A 146 18.07 -4.85 -9.59
CA MET A 146 19.18 -5.70 -9.11
C MET A 146 18.71 -6.72 -8.07
N ARG A 147 17.83 -6.32 -7.15
CA ARG A 147 17.37 -7.16 -6.04
C ARG A 147 16.04 -7.87 -6.36
N PRO A 148 15.85 -9.15 -6.02
CA PRO A 148 16.76 -10.03 -5.29
C PRO A 148 17.92 -10.56 -6.14
N GLY A 149 19.06 -10.80 -5.48
CA GLY A 149 20.26 -11.38 -6.06
C GLY A 149 20.09 -12.85 -6.49
N SER A 150 21.03 -13.38 -7.27
CA SER A 150 20.99 -14.77 -7.76
C SER A 150 21.00 -15.84 -6.65
N TYR A 151 21.59 -15.50 -5.51
CA TYR A 151 21.62 -16.36 -4.31
C TYR A 151 20.31 -16.33 -3.50
N GLU A 152 19.43 -15.34 -3.75
CA GLU A 152 18.15 -15.16 -3.05
C GLU A 152 16.99 -15.73 -3.87
N LYS A 153 16.96 -15.41 -5.18
CA LYS A 153 15.99 -15.97 -6.13
C LYS A 153 16.70 -16.40 -7.41
N ASN A 154 16.49 -17.65 -7.81
CA ASN A 154 16.94 -18.14 -9.10
C ASN A 154 16.07 -17.51 -10.21
N LEU A 155 16.65 -16.57 -10.95
CA LEU A 155 16.02 -15.86 -12.05
C LEU A 155 16.98 -15.83 -13.25
N PRO A 156 16.47 -15.90 -14.49
CA PRO A 156 17.26 -15.55 -15.67
C PRO A 156 17.78 -14.11 -15.57
N THR A 157 18.92 -13.82 -16.21
CA THR A 157 19.48 -12.45 -16.25
C THR A 157 18.59 -11.50 -17.07
N VAL A 158 18.02 -12.00 -18.18
CA VAL A 158 16.99 -11.30 -18.96
C VAL A 158 15.79 -12.22 -19.15
N PHE A 159 14.59 -11.68 -18.99
CA PHE A 159 13.34 -12.41 -19.12
C PHE A 159 12.17 -11.47 -19.43
N PHE A 160 11.09 -12.01 -20.01
CA PHE A 160 9.80 -11.32 -20.00
C PHE A 160 9.13 -11.53 -18.64
N TRP A 161 8.96 -10.46 -17.88
CA TRP A 161 8.21 -10.50 -16.63
C TRP A 161 6.73 -10.28 -16.95
N GLU A 162 5.87 -11.22 -16.58
CA GLU A 162 4.46 -11.26 -16.95
C GLU A 162 3.55 -11.14 -15.72
N SER A 163 2.63 -10.18 -15.74
CA SER A 163 1.52 -10.08 -14.78
C SER A 163 0.38 -11.04 -15.14
N PRO A 164 -0.48 -11.42 -14.18
CA PRO A 164 -1.60 -12.33 -14.43
C PRO A 164 -2.59 -11.92 -15.54
N ASP A 165 -2.68 -10.63 -15.89
CA ASP A 165 -3.50 -10.13 -17.02
C ASP A 165 -2.87 -10.41 -18.40
N GLY A 166 -1.64 -10.93 -18.42
CA GLY A 166 -0.86 -11.21 -19.62
C GLY A 166 0.06 -10.06 -20.04
N SER A 167 0.06 -8.92 -19.35
CA SER A 167 0.98 -7.82 -19.64
C SER A 167 2.44 -8.23 -19.36
N ARG A 168 3.32 -8.00 -20.33
CA ARG A 168 4.75 -8.37 -20.26
C ARG A 168 5.67 -7.18 -20.40
N ILE A 169 6.70 -7.09 -19.57
CA ILE A 169 7.83 -6.18 -19.74
C ILE A 169 9.15 -6.95 -19.85
N LEU A 170 10.06 -6.51 -20.73
CA LEU A 170 11.39 -7.11 -20.82
C LEU A 170 12.24 -6.60 -19.66
N ALA A 171 12.57 -7.49 -18.73
CA ALA A 171 13.29 -7.18 -17.51
C ALA A 171 14.74 -7.64 -17.59
N TYR A 172 15.64 -6.85 -17.02
CA TYR A 172 17.06 -7.14 -16.85
C TYR A 172 17.41 -7.07 -15.38
N ARG A 173 17.85 -8.20 -14.83
CA ARG A 173 18.49 -8.24 -13.51
C ARG A 173 19.96 -7.89 -13.69
N HIS A 174 20.36 -6.70 -13.23
CA HIS A 174 21.74 -6.28 -13.27
C HIS A 174 22.63 -7.28 -12.49
N PRO A 175 23.63 -7.91 -13.13
CA PRO A 175 24.28 -9.12 -12.59
C PRO A 175 25.34 -8.83 -11.53
N ILE A 176 25.71 -7.56 -11.34
CA ILE A 176 26.78 -7.10 -10.44
C ILE A 176 26.30 -5.85 -9.69
N SER A 177 27.11 -5.31 -8.78
CA SER A 177 26.80 -4.04 -8.09
C SER A 177 26.59 -2.90 -9.09
N TYR A 178 25.64 -2.00 -8.82
CA TYR A 178 25.44 -0.75 -9.57
C TYR A 178 26.36 0.39 -9.08
N ALA A 179 27.09 0.16 -7.98
CA ALA A 179 28.02 1.10 -7.36
C ALA A 179 29.46 0.55 -7.51
N LEU A 180 30.02 0.71 -8.71
CA LEU A 180 31.34 0.21 -9.08
C LEU A 180 32.26 1.36 -9.47
N SER A 181 33.38 1.52 -8.78
CA SER A 181 34.38 2.55 -9.07
C SER A 181 35.79 2.08 -8.75
N GLY A 182 36.77 2.62 -9.46
CA GLY A 182 38.19 2.31 -9.36
C GLY A 182 38.46 0.85 -9.69
N THR A 183 39.19 0.18 -8.78
CA THR A 183 39.60 -1.21 -8.96
C THR A 183 38.41 -2.17 -9.04
N SER A 184 37.36 -1.96 -8.23
CA SER A 184 36.16 -2.81 -8.22
C SER A 184 35.46 -2.86 -9.59
N PHE A 185 35.44 -1.73 -10.31
CA PHE A 185 34.87 -1.65 -11.65
C PHE A 185 35.67 -2.48 -12.66
N VAL A 186 37.00 -2.34 -12.66
CA VAL A 186 37.89 -3.09 -13.54
C VAL A 186 37.84 -4.58 -13.27
N GLU A 187 37.88 -4.98 -11.99
CA GLU A 187 37.77 -6.39 -11.59
C GLU A 187 36.44 -7.00 -12.02
N ALA A 188 35.34 -6.26 -11.89
CA ALA A 188 34.03 -6.72 -12.34
C ALA A 188 34.00 -6.98 -13.86
N LEU A 189 34.53 -6.05 -14.67
CA LEU A 189 34.63 -6.23 -16.12
C LEU A 189 35.50 -7.43 -16.51
N ARG A 190 36.67 -7.59 -15.87
CA ARG A 190 37.54 -8.77 -16.09
C ARG A 190 36.81 -10.07 -15.76
N ASN A 191 36.14 -10.14 -14.61
CA ASN A 191 35.40 -11.35 -14.21
C ASN A 191 34.26 -11.68 -15.18
N LEU A 192 33.52 -10.68 -15.64
CA LEU A 192 32.45 -10.86 -16.62
C LEU A 192 32.97 -11.20 -18.02
N SER A 193 34.17 -10.74 -18.39
CA SER A 193 34.78 -11.12 -19.67
C SER A 193 35.13 -12.61 -19.72
N LEU A 194 35.50 -13.19 -18.57
CA LEU A 194 35.82 -14.61 -18.43
C LEU A 194 34.58 -15.48 -18.34
N ASN A 195 33.54 -15.02 -17.64
CA ASN A 195 32.30 -15.78 -17.42
C ASN A 195 31.06 -14.91 -17.69
N PRO A 196 30.80 -14.54 -18.96
CA PRO A 196 29.70 -13.66 -19.31
C PRO A 196 28.34 -14.36 -19.12
N PRO A 197 27.38 -13.79 -18.38
CA PRO A 197 26.02 -14.34 -18.28
C PRO A 197 25.24 -14.21 -19.59
N LEU A 198 25.64 -13.27 -20.46
CA LEU A 198 25.01 -12.95 -21.74
C LEU A 198 26.08 -12.48 -22.75
N PRO A 199 25.84 -12.64 -24.06
CA PRO A 199 26.77 -12.16 -25.09
C PRO A 199 26.86 -10.63 -25.16
N VAL A 200 25.82 -9.90 -24.73
CA VAL A 200 25.85 -8.45 -24.48
C VAL A 200 25.48 -8.20 -23.03
N ILE A 201 26.18 -7.29 -22.36
CA ILE A 201 25.99 -7.01 -20.93
C ILE A 201 25.96 -5.50 -20.73
N LEU A 202 24.89 -5.01 -20.10
CA LEU A 202 24.82 -3.64 -19.60
C LEU A 202 25.51 -3.56 -18.24
N ILE A 203 26.45 -2.61 -18.12
CA ILE A 203 27.20 -2.33 -16.90
C ILE A 203 26.93 -0.89 -16.47
N LEU A 204 26.41 -0.77 -15.25
CA LEU A 204 26.23 0.48 -14.55
C LEU A 204 27.41 0.68 -13.58
N PHE A 205 28.09 1.83 -13.68
CA PHE A 205 29.28 2.10 -12.87
C PHE A 205 29.35 3.56 -12.40
N GLY A 206 30.02 3.77 -11.29
CA GLY A 206 30.13 5.05 -10.58
C GLY A 206 30.04 4.84 -9.08
N LYS A 207 30.31 5.90 -8.32
CA LYS A 207 30.01 5.92 -6.88
C LYS A 207 28.50 6.01 -6.67
N GLY A 208 27.97 5.16 -5.79
CA GLY A 208 26.54 5.02 -5.49
C GLY A 208 26.19 5.29 -4.03
N ASP A 209 24.94 5.00 -3.69
CA ASP A 209 24.21 5.16 -2.42
C ASP A 209 24.18 6.62 -1.90
N HIS A 210 25.34 7.26 -1.72
CA HIS A 210 25.48 8.68 -1.42
C HIS A 210 25.96 9.51 -2.63
N GLY A 211 25.70 9.03 -3.85
CA GLY A 211 26.07 9.70 -5.10
C GLY A 211 27.56 9.78 -5.41
N GLY A 212 27.93 10.80 -6.19
CA GLY A 212 29.29 11.02 -6.70
C GLY A 212 29.47 10.62 -8.17
N GLY A 213 28.85 9.52 -8.61
CA GLY A 213 28.89 9.06 -10.00
C GLY A 213 30.29 8.61 -10.47
N PRO A 214 30.48 8.49 -11.80
CA PRO A 214 31.79 8.19 -12.39
C PRO A 214 32.86 9.22 -12.06
N THR A 215 34.11 8.81 -12.06
CA THR A 215 35.28 9.67 -11.80
C THR A 215 36.28 9.65 -12.96
N ASP A 216 37.15 10.67 -13.06
CA ASP A 216 38.26 10.69 -14.01
C ASP A 216 39.20 9.48 -13.88
N ASN A 217 39.26 8.86 -12.69
CA ASN A 217 40.01 7.62 -12.50
C ASN A 217 39.31 6.42 -13.16
N ASP A 218 37.99 6.35 -13.10
CA ASP A 218 37.23 5.25 -13.71
C ASP A 218 37.41 5.23 -15.23
N ILE A 219 37.33 6.41 -15.87
CA ILE A 219 37.51 6.54 -17.32
C ILE A 219 38.95 6.17 -17.72
N ARG A 220 39.96 6.69 -17.02
CA ARG A 220 41.37 6.34 -17.32
C ARG A 220 41.67 4.86 -17.14
N MET A 221 41.11 4.23 -16.11
CA MET A 221 41.27 2.79 -15.89
C MET A 221 40.56 1.97 -16.96
N LEU A 222 39.42 2.45 -17.46
CA LEU A 222 38.73 1.83 -18.58
C LEU A 222 39.57 1.89 -19.86
N ASP A 223 40.16 3.04 -20.18
CA ASP A 223 41.01 3.21 -21.36
C ASP A 223 42.18 2.21 -21.36
N LEU A 224 42.80 1.98 -20.19
CA LEU A 224 43.84 0.97 -20.01
C LEU A 224 43.31 -0.46 -20.16
N LEU A 225 42.11 -0.73 -19.65
CA LEU A 225 41.50 -2.07 -19.67
C LEU A 225 41.04 -2.49 -21.07
N VAL A 226 40.62 -1.54 -21.92
CA VAL A 226 40.19 -1.82 -23.30
C VAL A 226 41.31 -2.51 -24.09
N GLU A 227 42.59 -2.15 -23.84
CA GLU A 227 43.74 -2.80 -24.48
C GLU A 227 43.99 -4.23 -23.96
N GLU A 228 43.56 -4.55 -22.73
CA GLU A 228 43.77 -5.86 -22.10
C GLU A 228 42.68 -6.89 -22.43
N LEU A 229 41.44 -6.44 -22.69
CA LEU A 229 40.28 -7.33 -22.88
C LEU A 229 40.14 -7.79 -24.34
N GLU A 230 41.11 -8.58 -24.81
CA GLU A 230 41.07 -9.20 -26.15
C GLU A 230 39.76 -9.96 -26.37
N GLY A 231 39.06 -9.68 -27.47
CA GLY A 231 37.80 -10.35 -27.82
C GLY A 231 36.56 -9.80 -27.11
N CYS A 232 36.65 -8.67 -26.42
CA CYS A 232 35.50 -7.89 -25.96
C CYS A 232 35.34 -6.59 -26.77
N SER A 233 34.11 -6.11 -26.89
CA SER A 233 33.83 -4.75 -27.37
C SER A 233 33.24 -3.94 -26.21
N ILE A 234 33.66 -2.70 -26.08
CA ILE A 234 33.25 -1.82 -24.98
C ILE A 234 32.77 -0.51 -25.57
N GLU A 235 31.55 -0.10 -25.22
CA GLU A 235 30.96 1.14 -25.72
C GLU A 235 30.09 1.81 -24.64
N PHE A 236 30.19 3.12 -24.55
CA PHE A 236 29.23 3.92 -23.80
C PHE A 236 27.95 4.13 -24.62
N ALA A 237 26.80 3.67 -24.11
CA ALA A 237 25.54 3.85 -24.81
C ALA A 237 24.34 3.94 -23.87
N ASN A 238 23.23 4.48 -24.38
CA ASN A 238 21.94 4.43 -23.71
C ASN A 238 21.57 2.95 -23.42
N PRO A 239 21.14 2.60 -22.20
CA PRO A 239 20.69 1.25 -21.86
C PRO A 239 19.63 0.64 -22.80
N GLU A 240 18.85 1.45 -23.51
CA GLU A 240 17.94 0.95 -24.55
C GLU A 240 18.67 0.17 -25.66
N LYS A 241 19.94 0.50 -25.94
CA LYS A 241 20.78 -0.23 -26.88
C LYS A 241 20.95 -1.68 -26.44
N PHE A 242 21.18 -1.92 -25.15
CA PHE A 242 21.29 -3.29 -24.61
C PHE A 242 20.04 -4.12 -24.89
N PHE A 243 18.85 -3.58 -24.61
CA PHE A 243 17.61 -4.31 -24.86
C PHE A 243 17.36 -4.55 -26.36
N LYS A 244 17.67 -3.58 -27.23
CA LYS A 244 17.59 -3.76 -28.69
C LYS A 244 18.53 -4.86 -29.16
N ARG A 245 19.78 -4.88 -28.70
CA ARG A 245 20.77 -5.92 -29.03
C ARG A 245 20.31 -7.31 -28.57
N ILE A 246 19.77 -7.43 -27.35
CA ILE A 246 19.19 -8.69 -26.86
C ILE A 246 18.07 -9.19 -27.79
N MET A 247 17.17 -8.31 -28.23
CA MET A 247 16.07 -8.66 -29.13
C MET A 247 16.56 -9.03 -30.55
N GLU A 248 17.63 -8.40 -31.04
CA GLU A 248 18.26 -8.71 -32.34
C GLU A 248 19.00 -10.05 -32.35
N MET A 249 19.47 -10.53 -31.19
CA MET A 249 20.24 -11.76 -31.06
C MET A 249 19.41 -13.05 -31.17
N ASN A 250 18.08 -12.96 -31.31
CA ASN A 250 17.16 -14.11 -31.38
C ASN A 250 17.39 -15.15 -30.26
N LEU A 251 17.70 -14.67 -29.05
CA LEU A 251 17.85 -15.52 -27.88
C LEU A 251 16.48 -16.07 -27.45
N GLU A 252 16.45 -17.29 -26.90
CA GLU A 252 15.26 -17.79 -26.22
C GLU A 252 15.11 -17.05 -24.88
N ILE A 253 14.23 -16.05 -24.84
CA ILE A 253 13.99 -15.24 -23.63
C ILE A 253 12.87 -15.90 -22.81
N PRO A 254 13.15 -16.40 -21.60
CA PRO A 254 12.15 -17.05 -20.75
C PRO A 254 11.10 -16.06 -20.24
N VAL A 255 9.94 -16.60 -19.83
CA VAL A 255 8.87 -15.82 -19.20
C VAL A 255 8.81 -16.15 -17.70
N VAL A 256 8.87 -15.14 -16.84
CA VAL A 256 8.70 -15.27 -15.39
C VAL A 256 7.31 -14.77 -15.00
N ARG A 257 6.50 -15.64 -14.38
CA ARG A 257 5.13 -15.39 -13.92
C ARG A 257 5.06 -15.46 -12.39
N ASP A 258 5.87 -14.65 -11.74
CA ASP A 258 5.99 -14.64 -10.29
C ASP A 258 6.40 -13.25 -9.81
N GLU A 259 6.26 -13.00 -8.51
CA GLU A 259 6.88 -11.84 -7.87
C GLU A 259 8.40 -12.02 -7.76
N LEU A 260 9.13 -10.91 -7.69
CA LEU A 260 10.59 -10.93 -7.56
C LEU A 260 10.96 -10.80 -6.07
N GLN A 261 10.85 -11.91 -5.34
CA GLN A 261 11.10 -12.04 -3.90
C GLN A 261 12.08 -13.19 -3.58
N HIS A 262 12.82 -13.19 -2.48
CA HIS A 262 12.79 -12.28 -1.32
C HIS A 262 14.08 -11.46 -1.20
N HIS A 263 13.97 -10.24 -0.67
CA HIS A 263 15.10 -9.45 -0.19
C HIS A 263 14.71 -8.69 1.08
N ALA A 264 15.63 -8.60 2.06
CA ALA A 264 15.47 -7.83 3.31
C ALA A 264 14.08 -7.93 3.98
N VAL A 265 13.64 -9.16 4.31
CA VAL A 265 12.28 -9.44 4.81
C VAL A 265 11.89 -8.69 6.09
N GLY A 266 12.89 -8.18 6.82
CA GLY A 266 12.67 -7.37 8.01
C GLY A 266 11.96 -6.04 7.73
N CYS A 267 12.08 -5.54 6.50
CA CYS A 267 11.54 -4.25 6.06
C CYS A 267 10.01 -4.19 6.03
N TYR A 268 9.34 -5.35 5.96
CA TYR A 268 7.87 -5.43 5.92
C TYR A 268 7.21 -5.02 7.24
N SER A 269 7.94 -5.10 8.36
CA SER A 269 7.37 -4.95 9.72
C SER A 269 8.15 -4.02 10.64
N VAL A 270 9.40 -3.70 10.35
CA VAL A 270 10.18 -2.73 11.13
C VAL A 270 9.62 -1.32 10.96
N LEU A 271 9.62 -0.52 12.02
CA LEU A 271 9.11 0.84 12.05
C LEU A 271 7.63 0.93 11.63
N SER A 272 6.78 0.18 12.34
CA SER A 272 5.38 -0.03 11.98
C SER A 272 4.55 1.25 11.87
N GLU A 273 4.89 2.30 12.63
CA GLU A 273 4.24 3.61 12.56
C GLU A 273 4.29 4.20 11.13
N ILE A 274 5.43 4.13 10.46
CA ILE A 274 5.61 4.70 9.12
C ILE A 274 4.75 3.96 8.09
N LYS A 275 4.63 2.64 8.22
CA LYS A 275 3.73 1.82 7.39
C LYS A 275 2.26 2.24 7.59
N ALA A 276 1.87 2.51 8.84
CA ALA A 276 0.52 2.98 9.17
C ALA A 276 0.25 4.38 8.59
N LEU A 277 1.23 5.30 8.65
CA LEU A 277 1.14 6.63 8.06
C LEU A 277 1.06 6.57 6.53
N ASN A 278 1.82 5.69 5.87
CA ASN A 278 1.71 5.46 4.43
C ASN A 278 0.28 5.07 4.05
N ARG A 279 -0.27 4.02 4.67
CA ARG A 279 -1.65 3.57 4.37
C ARG A 279 -2.66 4.69 4.61
N ARG A 280 -2.54 5.40 5.73
CA ARG A 280 -3.44 6.53 6.03
C ARG A 280 -3.35 7.64 4.99
N ALA A 281 -2.15 8.01 4.55
CA ALA A 281 -1.95 9.06 3.55
C ALA A 281 -2.54 8.65 2.19
N GLU A 282 -2.27 7.43 1.73
CA GLU A 282 -2.82 6.89 0.48
C GLU A 282 -4.36 6.91 0.51
N TYR A 283 -4.98 6.31 1.51
CA TYR A 283 -6.44 6.14 1.54
C TYR A 283 -7.17 7.45 1.84
N SER A 284 -6.59 8.37 2.62
CA SER A 284 -7.18 9.70 2.82
C SER A 284 -7.10 10.55 1.54
N LEU A 285 -6.00 10.52 0.78
CA LEU A 285 -5.90 11.21 -0.51
C LEU A 285 -6.89 10.65 -1.53
N MET A 286 -7.01 9.33 -1.62
CA MET A 286 -7.99 8.68 -2.50
C MET A 286 -9.43 9.04 -2.11
N ALA A 287 -9.75 9.05 -0.81
CA ALA A 287 -11.06 9.51 -0.33
C ALA A 287 -11.30 10.99 -0.65
N ALA A 288 -10.28 11.84 -0.52
CA ALA A 288 -10.35 13.26 -0.84
C ALA A 288 -10.60 13.51 -2.32
N GLU A 289 -9.95 12.78 -3.23
CA GLU A 289 -10.20 12.87 -4.67
C GLU A 289 -11.64 12.48 -5.02
N ARG A 290 -12.11 11.36 -4.47
CA ARG A 290 -13.46 10.83 -4.72
C ARG A 290 -14.54 11.81 -4.21
N LEU A 291 -14.42 12.30 -2.97
CA LEU A 291 -15.39 13.25 -2.39
C LEU A 291 -15.30 14.63 -3.02
N SER A 292 -14.10 15.10 -3.41
CA SER A 292 -13.96 16.37 -4.13
C SER A 292 -14.58 16.28 -5.53
N THR A 293 -14.47 15.13 -6.20
CA THR A 293 -15.15 14.89 -7.48
C THR A 293 -16.66 14.87 -7.32
N LEU A 294 -17.16 14.20 -6.27
CA LEU A 294 -18.58 14.22 -5.93
C LEU A 294 -19.07 15.67 -5.73
N ALA A 295 -18.39 16.45 -4.89
CA ALA A 295 -18.74 17.84 -4.60
C ALA A 295 -18.65 18.75 -5.84
N TYR A 296 -17.69 18.50 -6.73
CA TYR A 296 -17.59 19.18 -8.02
C TYR A 296 -18.84 18.95 -8.86
N LEU A 297 -19.27 17.69 -9.01
CA LEU A 297 -20.39 17.32 -9.86
C LEU A 297 -21.75 17.77 -9.32
N ILE A 298 -22.01 17.61 -8.01
CA ILE A 298 -23.36 17.82 -7.45
C ILE A 298 -23.52 19.12 -6.67
N ALA A 299 -22.42 19.73 -6.24
CA ALA A 299 -22.46 20.94 -5.40
C ALA A 299 -21.67 22.12 -5.98
N ASN A 300 -21.15 21.97 -7.22
CA ASN A 300 -20.40 22.98 -7.95
C ASN A 300 -19.21 23.53 -7.14
N LEU A 301 -18.52 22.66 -6.40
CA LEU A 301 -17.31 23.00 -5.65
C LEU A 301 -16.08 22.83 -6.54
N SER A 302 -15.19 23.82 -6.57
CA SER A 302 -13.92 23.70 -7.31
C SER A 302 -13.10 22.51 -6.83
N TYR A 303 -12.59 21.70 -7.77
CA TYR A 303 -11.75 20.56 -7.46
C TYR A 303 -10.35 21.01 -6.99
N PRO A 304 -9.86 20.59 -5.80
CA PRO A 304 -8.64 21.12 -5.19
C PRO A 304 -7.36 20.46 -5.76
N ARG A 305 -7.15 20.58 -7.08
CA ARG A 305 -6.11 19.87 -7.83
C ARG A 305 -4.70 20.03 -7.26
N ASP A 306 -4.27 21.27 -7.01
CA ASP A 306 -2.90 21.54 -6.56
C ASP A 306 -2.65 21.03 -5.14
N LYS A 307 -3.67 21.12 -4.27
CA LYS A 307 -3.63 20.60 -2.90
C LYS A 307 -3.48 19.07 -2.90
N LEU A 308 -4.28 18.38 -3.71
CA LEU A 308 -4.21 16.92 -3.85
C LEU A 308 -2.89 16.48 -4.48
N ARG A 309 -2.40 17.20 -5.50
CA ARG A 309 -1.09 16.95 -6.11
C ARG A 309 0.03 17.10 -5.08
N ARG A 310 0.01 18.14 -4.24
CA ARG A 310 0.99 18.35 -3.16
C ARG A 310 0.96 17.19 -2.16
N GLY A 311 -0.23 16.78 -1.70
CA GLY A 311 -0.37 15.64 -0.78
C GLY A 311 0.22 14.37 -1.36
N TRP A 312 -0.10 14.04 -2.61
CA TRP A 312 0.51 12.88 -3.28
C TRP A 312 2.02 13.02 -3.43
N MET A 313 2.55 14.16 -3.87
CA MET A 313 4.01 14.34 -4.02
C MET A 313 4.77 14.07 -2.71
N LEU A 314 4.21 14.47 -1.57
CA LEU A 314 4.76 14.19 -0.24
C LEU A 314 4.72 12.70 0.08
N THR A 315 3.55 12.06 -0.09
CA THR A 315 3.37 10.63 0.12
C THR A 315 4.36 9.82 -0.73
N LEU A 316 4.45 10.11 -2.03
CA LEU A 316 5.31 9.39 -2.98
C LEU A 316 6.79 9.55 -2.68
N PHE A 317 7.22 10.70 -2.16
CA PHE A 317 8.60 10.89 -1.71
C PHE A 317 8.92 10.01 -0.50
N CYS A 318 8.01 9.93 0.47
CA CYS A 318 8.13 9.07 1.65
C CYS A 318 7.96 7.57 1.36
N GLN A 319 7.74 7.18 0.10
CA GLN A 319 7.69 5.80 -0.36
C GLN A 319 9.02 5.32 -0.95
N PHE A 320 10.07 6.15 -0.92
CA PHE A 320 11.42 5.73 -1.28
C PHE A 320 11.80 4.45 -0.50
N HIS A 321 12.50 3.53 -1.16
CA HIS A 321 12.68 2.17 -0.64
C HIS A 321 13.22 2.15 0.79
N ASP A 322 14.25 2.94 1.15
CA ASP A 322 14.74 2.99 2.53
C ASP A 322 13.78 3.66 3.53
N SER A 323 13.11 4.73 3.08
CA SER A 323 12.21 5.52 3.91
C SER A 323 11.00 4.70 4.35
N LEU A 324 10.40 3.94 3.43
CA LEU A 324 9.24 3.11 3.72
C LEU A 324 9.65 1.76 4.29
N ALA A 325 10.82 1.23 3.94
CA ALA A 325 11.37 0.02 4.53
C ALA A 325 11.66 0.15 6.03
N GLY A 326 11.81 1.37 6.56
CA GLY A 326 12.07 1.56 7.99
C GLY A 326 13.57 1.49 8.33
N THR A 327 14.44 1.81 7.36
CA THR A 327 15.89 1.55 7.41
C THR A 327 16.76 2.81 7.52
N CYS A 328 16.17 4.01 7.52
CA CYS A 328 16.87 5.27 7.76
C CYS A 328 17.30 5.50 9.22
N ILE A 329 18.11 6.53 9.44
CA ILE A 329 18.42 7.05 10.79
C ILE A 329 17.20 7.68 11.46
N PRO A 330 17.16 7.78 12.81
CA PRO A 330 16.03 8.34 13.55
C PRO A 330 15.62 9.75 13.09
N ASP A 331 16.60 10.62 12.81
CA ASP A 331 16.35 12.00 12.41
C ASP A 331 15.63 12.14 11.07
N ALA A 332 15.86 11.21 10.13
CA ALA A 332 15.14 11.20 8.85
C ALA A 332 13.64 10.97 9.07
N TYR A 333 13.26 10.21 10.10
CA TYR A 333 11.85 9.99 10.44
C TYR A 333 11.16 11.16 11.11
N ILE A 334 11.89 12.19 11.56
CA ILE A 334 11.28 13.46 11.96
C ILE A 334 10.70 14.15 10.73
N ASP A 335 11.45 14.15 9.63
CA ASP A 335 11.02 14.72 8.35
C ASP A 335 9.87 13.93 7.74
N ILE A 336 10.01 12.60 7.65
CA ILE A 336 9.00 11.71 7.05
C ILE A 336 7.65 11.84 7.78
N ARG A 337 7.64 11.88 9.12
CA ARG A 337 6.41 12.09 9.89
C ARG A 337 5.76 13.44 9.59
N SER A 338 6.57 14.49 9.42
CA SER A 338 6.08 15.83 9.08
C SER A 338 5.46 15.85 7.68
N MET A 339 6.09 15.20 6.71
CA MET A 339 5.59 15.08 5.33
C MET A 339 4.29 14.28 5.25
N TYR A 340 4.20 13.13 5.93
CA TYR A 340 2.94 12.39 6.04
C TYR A 340 1.86 13.21 6.75
N GLY A 341 2.23 13.94 7.81
CA GLY A 341 1.31 14.84 8.54
C GLY A 341 0.71 15.91 7.64
N GLU A 342 1.53 16.60 6.83
CA GLU A 342 1.06 17.58 5.84
C GLU A 342 0.15 16.92 4.81
N SER A 343 0.57 15.79 4.22
CA SER A 343 -0.21 15.04 3.22
C SER A 343 -1.61 14.67 3.73
N ILE A 344 -1.69 14.07 4.92
CA ILE A 344 -2.95 13.66 5.56
C ILE A 344 -3.81 14.89 5.88
N ASN A 345 -3.22 15.99 6.34
CA ASN A 345 -3.96 17.22 6.61
C ASN A 345 -4.60 17.80 5.34
N LEU A 346 -3.85 17.88 4.24
CA LEU A 346 -4.36 18.38 2.95
C LEU A 346 -5.53 17.52 2.44
N ALA A 347 -5.47 16.20 2.64
CA ALA A 347 -6.57 15.30 2.33
C ALA A 347 -7.81 15.61 3.19
N TYR A 348 -7.66 15.69 4.52
CA TYR A 348 -8.79 15.96 5.42
C TYR A 348 -9.42 17.34 5.25
N GLU A 349 -8.63 18.37 4.93
CA GLU A 349 -9.17 19.68 4.57
C GLU A 349 -10.07 19.61 3.33
N SER A 350 -9.64 18.85 2.32
CA SER A 350 -10.40 18.65 1.08
C SER A 350 -11.68 17.85 1.31
N ILE A 351 -11.58 16.77 2.09
CA ILE A 351 -12.73 15.95 2.51
C ILE A 351 -13.74 16.79 3.29
N ASN A 352 -13.28 17.54 4.29
CA ASN A 352 -14.16 18.34 5.13
C ASN A 352 -14.87 19.42 4.29
N LEU A 353 -14.15 20.14 3.42
CA LEU A 353 -14.76 21.14 2.56
C LEU A 353 -15.81 20.53 1.61
N ALA A 354 -15.50 19.37 1.01
CA ALA A 354 -16.45 18.64 0.16
C ALA A 354 -17.70 18.21 0.94
N ALA A 355 -17.53 17.59 2.12
CA ALA A 355 -18.63 17.13 2.96
C ALA A 355 -19.52 18.28 3.43
N GLN A 356 -18.93 19.38 3.93
CA GLN A 356 -19.65 20.59 4.36
C GLN A 356 -20.41 21.24 3.20
N ARG A 357 -19.77 21.31 2.02
CA ARG A 357 -20.42 21.89 0.85
C ARG A 357 -21.61 21.05 0.39
N ILE A 358 -21.47 19.73 0.34
CA ILE A 358 -22.58 18.85 -0.03
C ILE A 358 -23.69 18.92 1.04
N SER A 359 -23.35 18.85 2.34
CA SER A 359 -24.33 18.87 3.43
C SER A 359 -25.19 20.14 3.40
N SER A 360 -24.58 21.31 3.19
CA SER A 360 -25.28 22.60 3.10
C SER A 360 -26.29 22.72 1.96
N MET A 361 -26.35 21.72 1.07
CA MET A 361 -27.19 21.70 -0.12
C MET A 361 -28.27 20.60 -0.05
N ILE A 362 -28.25 19.75 0.98
CA ILE A 362 -29.27 18.73 1.25
C ILE A 362 -30.48 19.38 1.92
N ASP A 363 -31.70 18.98 1.54
CA ASP A 363 -32.90 19.49 2.20
C ASP A 363 -33.10 18.85 3.59
N THR A 364 -32.94 19.64 4.64
CA THR A 364 -33.07 19.22 6.05
C THR A 364 -34.20 19.96 6.78
N ARG A 365 -35.14 20.59 6.06
CA ARG A 365 -36.26 21.34 6.68
C ARG A 365 -37.10 20.51 7.65
N ASP A 366 -37.13 19.20 7.47
CA ASP A 366 -37.90 18.29 8.31
C ASP A 366 -37.25 17.99 9.67
N GLY A 367 -36.07 18.54 9.98
CA GLY A 367 -35.41 18.39 11.28
C GLY A 367 -33.89 18.32 11.17
N GLN A 368 -33.20 18.40 12.32
CA GLN A 368 -31.76 18.18 12.37
C GLN A 368 -31.42 16.78 11.84
N ALA A 369 -30.34 16.67 11.07
CA ALA A 369 -29.95 15.43 10.40
C ALA A 369 -28.46 15.12 10.58
N LEU A 370 -28.14 13.84 10.63
CA LEU A 370 -26.80 13.31 10.50
C LEU A 370 -26.59 12.87 9.05
N ILE A 371 -25.70 13.53 8.33
CA ILE A 371 -25.30 13.16 6.97
C ILE A 371 -24.05 12.29 7.06
N VAL A 372 -24.10 11.06 6.57
CA VAL A 372 -22.95 10.14 6.53
C VAL A 372 -22.51 9.94 5.09
N PHE A 373 -21.24 10.21 4.81
CA PHE A 373 -20.59 10.11 3.52
C PHE A 373 -19.75 8.84 3.41
N ASN A 374 -19.92 8.11 2.31
CA ASN A 374 -19.14 6.94 1.95
C ASN A 374 -18.20 7.30 0.78
N PRO A 375 -16.87 7.38 1.03
CA PRO A 375 -15.88 7.69 0.01
C PRO A 375 -15.44 6.45 -0.79
N THR A 376 -16.08 5.29 -0.64
CA THR A 376 -15.70 4.05 -1.34
C THR A 376 -16.56 3.85 -2.59
N GLY A 377 -16.02 3.13 -3.58
CA GLY A 377 -16.74 2.72 -4.78
C GLY A 377 -17.79 1.63 -4.57
N LEU A 378 -18.06 1.25 -3.32
CA LEU A 378 -18.92 0.13 -2.93
C LEU A 378 -20.03 0.65 -2.03
N HIS A 379 -21.20 0.01 -2.09
CA HIS A 379 -22.19 0.18 -1.01
C HIS A 379 -21.61 -0.43 0.26
N VAL A 380 -21.67 0.28 1.37
CA VAL A 380 -21.08 -0.21 2.63
C VAL A 380 -22.10 -0.19 3.76
N THR A 381 -22.23 -1.35 4.42
CA THR A 381 -22.90 -1.50 5.72
C THR A 381 -21.86 -1.76 6.81
N PHE A 382 -21.57 -0.77 7.65
CA PHE A 382 -20.44 -0.84 8.60
C PHE A 382 -20.68 0.03 9.85
N PRO A 383 -20.11 -0.34 11.02
CA PRO A 383 -20.24 0.46 12.24
C PRO A 383 -19.59 1.84 12.12
N ILE A 384 -20.28 2.86 12.62
CA ILE A 384 -19.78 4.23 12.74
C ILE A 384 -19.94 4.75 14.17
N GLU A 385 -18.92 5.43 14.67
CA GLU A 385 -18.97 6.18 15.93
C GLU A 385 -19.08 7.67 15.61
N VAL A 386 -20.12 8.33 16.13
CA VAL A 386 -20.42 9.74 15.89
C VAL A 386 -20.25 10.53 17.17
N GLU A 387 -19.42 11.57 17.11
CA GLU A 387 -19.18 12.54 18.18
C GLU A 387 -18.92 13.95 17.60
N PRO A 388 -19.56 15.02 18.09
CA PRO A 388 -20.54 15.04 19.18
C PRO A 388 -21.92 14.53 18.73
N TRP A 389 -22.61 13.78 19.60
CA TRP A 389 -24.01 13.41 19.43
C TRP A 389 -24.93 14.47 20.08
N PRO A 390 -26.00 14.92 19.40
CA PRO A 390 -26.86 15.98 19.90
C PRO A 390 -27.90 15.47 20.91
N GLY A 391 -27.74 15.81 22.19
CA GLY A 391 -28.76 15.54 23.23
C GLY A 391 -29.20 14.07 23.35
N ASP A 392 -30.44 13.86 23.82
CA ASP A 392 -31.06 12.54 24.00
C ASP A 392 -32.01 12.20 22.83
N CYS A 393 -31.44 12.07 21.64
CA CYS A 393 -32.17 11.68 20.43
C CYS A 393 -31.79 10.27 19.94
N MET A 394 -32.69 9.67 19.16
CA MET A 394 -32.41 8.54 18.28
C MET A 394 -32.25 9.03 16.83
N ILE A 395 -31.85 8.13 15.94
CA ILE A 395 -31.89 8.38 14.50
C ILE A 395 -32.96 7.54 13.83
N LEU A 396 -33.63 8.14 12.85
CA LEU A 396 -34.57 7.52 11.94
C LEU A 396 -33.89 7.33 10.59
N ASP A 397 -33.92 6.10 10.08
CA ASP A 397 -33.62 5.85 8.68
C ASP A 397 -34.78 6.37 7.83
N LEU A 398 -34.50 7.37 7.00
CA LEU A 398 -35.51 7.96 6.12
C LEU A 398 -35.99 7.01 5.03
N ASP A 399 -35.18 6.02 4.63
CA ASP A 399 -35.55 5.05 3.59
C ASP A 399 -36.55 4.02 4.15
N SER A 400 -36.24 3.44 5.31
CA SER A 400 -37.09 2.42 5.93
C SER A 400 -38.20 3.00 6.80
N GLY A 401 -38.12 4.29 7.16
CA GLY A 401 -39.03 4.94 8.11
C GLY A 401 -38.94 4.36 9.52
N LYS A 402 -37.85 3.65 9.85
CA LYS A 402 -37.67 2.96 11.14
C LYS A 402 -36.54 3.59 11.96
N PRO A 403 -36.69 3.66 13.30
CA PRO A 403 -35.59 4.02 14.19
C PRO A 403 -34.45 3.00 14.08
N ILE A 404 -33.21 3.47 14.06
CA ILE A 404 -32.03 2.60 14.08
C ILE A 404 -31.58 2.40 15.53
N PRO A 405 -31.25 1.16 15.95
CA PRO A 405 -30.62 0.92 17.24
C PRO A 405 -29.32 1.70 17.38
N ILE A 406 -29.20 2.43 18.48
CA ILE A 406 -28.01 3.20 18.84
C ILE A 406 -27.46 2.72 20.18
N GLN A 407 -26.16 2.92 20.40
CA GLN A 407 -25.48 2.56 21.64
C GLN A 407 -24.51 3.65 22.06
N ASP A 408 -24.57 4.05 23.33
CA ASP A 408 -23.56 4.92 23.93
C ASP A 408 -22.23 4.18 24.08
N VAL A 409 -21.16 4.85 23.69
CA VAL A 409 -19.78 4.38 23.83
C VAL A 409 -18.92 5.47 24.46
N ASN A 410 -17.73 5.12 24.95
CA ASN A 410 -16.87 6.07 25.67
C ASN A 410 -16.54 7.31 24.80
N PRO A 411 -16.94 8.52 25.22
CA PRO A 411 -16.67 9.74 24.47
C PRO A 411 -15.20 10.16 24.55
N SER A 412 -14.75 11.02 23.62
CA SER A 412 -13.40 11.58 23.65
C SER A 412 -13.17 12.56 24.81
N SER A 413 -14.26 13.15 25.33
CA SER A 413 -14.25 14.07 26.47
C SER A 413 -15.17 13.58 27.58
N VAL A 414 -14.70 13.65 28.82
CA VAL A 414 -15.50 13.37 30.02
C VAL A 414 -16.57 14.43 30.29
N THR A 415 -16.48 15.60 29.65
CA THR A 415 -17.44 16.70 29.80
C THR A 415 -18.06 17.09 28.46
N GLY A 416 -19.38 17.24 28.46
CA GLY A 416 -20.14 17.93 27.40
C GLY A 416 -20.16 17.24 26.03
N ARG A 417 -19.70 15.99 25.93
CA ARG A 417 -19.75 15.21 24.69
C ARG A 417 -20.34 13.83 24.92
N ARG A 418 -21.21 13.44 24.01
CA ARG A 418 -21.78 12.10 23.90
C ARG A 418 -21.27 11.49 22.60
N ARG A 419 -20.85 10.24 22.64
CA ARG A 419 -20.45 9.46 21.46
C ARG A 419 -21.40 8.29 21.31
N VAL A 420 -21.95 8.13 20.12
CA VAL A 420 -22.93 7.09 19.81
C VAL A 420 -22.44 6.22 18.66
N LEU A 421 -22.66 4.92 18.81
CA LEU A 421 -22.38 3.87 17.83
C LEU A 421 -23.69 3.39 17.19
N PHE A 422 -23.70 3.24 15.86
CA PHE A 422 -24.74 2.51 15.12
C PHE A 422 -24.16 1.85 13.87
N ILE A 423 -24.95 1.02 13.19
CA ILE A 423 -24.58 0.42 11.90
C ILE A 423 -25.11 1.31 10.78
N ALA A 424 -24.21 1.98 10.06
CA ALA A 424 -24.57 2.80 8.92
C ALA A 424 -24.69 1.96 7.66
N ASP A 425 -25.66 2.30 6.82
CA ASP A 425 -25.89 1.71 5.50
C ASP A 425 -25.82 2.80 4.44
N VAL A 426 -24.71 2.90 3.71
CA VAL A 426 -24.42 4.09 2.87
C VAL A 426 -24.03 3.66 1.46
N PRO A 427 -24.67 4.21 0.41
CA PRO A 427 -24.41 3.82 -0.98
C PRO A 427 -22.99 4.19 -1.44
N ALA A 428 -22.55 3.59 -2.55
CA ALA A 428 -21.26 3.85 -3.19
C ALA A 428 -21.10 5.32 -3.60
N LEU A 429 -19.90 5.88 -3.36
CA LEU A 429 -19.49 7.26 -3.63
C LEU A 429 -20.63 8.25 -3.45
N GLY A 430 -21.08 8.36 -2.21
CA GLY A 430 -22.35 8.98 -1.93
C GLY A 430 -22.52 9.30 -0.47
N TYR A 431 -23.77 9.56 -0.10
CA TYR A 431 -24.14 9.85 1.28
C TYR A 431 -25.57 9.41 1.57
N LYS A 432 -25.87 9.32 2.86
CA LYS A 432 -27.20 9.08 3.40
C LYS A 432 -27.46 9.97 4.61
N SER A 433 -28.64 10.55 4.66
CA SER A 433 -29.12 11.40 5.76
C SER A 433 -29.95 10.56 6.73
N TYR A 434 -29.66 10.69 8.02
CA TYR A 434 -30.40 10.09 9.12
C TYR A 434 -31.03 11.21 9.95
N LYS A 435 -32.34 11.17 10.16
CA LYS A 435 -33.03 12.25 10.88
C LYS A 435 -32.97 12.01 12.38
N PHE A 436 -32.65 13.04 13.16
CA PHE A 436 -32.76 12.95 14.62
C PHE A 436 -34.22 13.03 15.05
N ILE A 437 -34.61 12.16 15.98
CA ILE A 437 -35.96 12.10 16.56
C ILE A 437 -35.91 12.00 18.09
N ASP A 438 -36.90 12.58 18.76
CA ASP A 438 -37.01 12.55 20.22
C ASP A 438 -37.28 11.13 20.75
N THR A 439 -36.59 10.77 21.83
CA THR A 439 -36.63 9.44 22.48
C THR A 439 -38.01 9.05 23.02
N LEU A 440 -38.90 10.00 23.30
CA LEU A 440 -40.26 9.76 23.85
C LEU A 440 -41.19 8.97 22.91
N ASN A 441 -40.90 8.89 21.60
CA ASN A 441 -41.73 8.19 20.61
C ASN A 441 -41.19 6.81 20.16
N ALA A 442 -40.05 6.35 20.68
CA ALA A 442 -39.27 5.27 20.04
C ALA A 442 -39.11 3.95 20.84
N TYR A 443 -39.60 3.87 22.08
CA TYR A 443 -39.30 2.78 23.03
C TYR A 443 -40.06 1.44 22.82
N LYS A 444 -40.51 1.12 21.61
CA LYS A 444 -41.21 -0.13 21.32
C LYS A 444 -40.68 -0.91 20.10
N HIS A 445 -39.43 -0.69 19.70
CA HIS A 445 -38.81 -1.57 18.72
C HIS A 445 -37.93 -2.62 19.40
N GLU A 446 -38.40 -3.86 19.37
CA GLU A 446 -37.55 -5.04 19.59
C GLU A 446 -36.48 -5.06 18.49
N CYS A 447 -35.21 -5.15 18.90
CA CYS A 447 -34.12 -5.37 17.96
C CYS A 447 -34.09 -6.86 17.60
N GLU A 448 -34.24 -7.17 16.31
CA GLU A 448 -34.02 -8.54 15.81
C GLU A 448 -32.54 -8.94 15.99
N GLY A 449 -32.32 -10.24 16.21
CA GLY A 449 -30.99 -10.84 16.42
C GLY A 449 -30.51 -10.77 17.86
N ILE A 450 -29.52 -11.60 18.22
CA ILE A 450 -29.01 -11.67 19.60
C ILE A 450 -27.70 -10.94 19.77
N ILE A 451 -27.50 -10.38 20.96
CA ILE A 451 -26.18 -10.07 21.48
C ILE A 451 -26.15 -10.37 22.97
N GLU A 452 -25.33 -11.34 23.36
CA GLU A 452 -25.20 -11.79 24.74
C GLU A 452 -23.75 -11.64 25.19
N ALA A 453 -23.56 -11.26 26.45
CA ALA A 453 -22.24 -11.02 26.99
C ALA A 453 -22.15 -11.43 28.46
N SER A 454 -21.01 -12.00 28.82
CA SER A 454 -20.57 -12.24 30.20
C SER A 454 -19.12 -11.78 30.36
N SER A 455 -18.51 -12.03 31.51
CA SER A 455 -17.16 -11.52 31.84
C SER A 455 -16.06 -11.98 30.87
N THR A 456 -16.19 -13.14 30.24
CA THR A 456 -15.18 -13.74 29.35
C THR A 456 -15.75 -14.24 28.02
N ARG A 457 -17.04 -14.00 27.77
CA ARG A 457 -17.75 -14.55 26.61
C ARG A 457 -18.67 -13.52 25.98
N ILE A 458 -18.68 -13.44 24.65
CA ILE A 458 -19.64 -12.67 23.87
C ILE A 458 -20.20 -13.50 22.73
N GLU A 459 -21.45 -13.27 22.35
CA GLU A 459 -22.16 -14.04 21.35
C GLU A 459 -23.11 -13.14 20.54
N ASN A 460 -23.19 -13.37 19.23
CA ASN A 460 -24.22 -12.82 18.36
C ASN A 460 -24.87 -13.94 17.53
N ASP A 461 -25.68 -13.62 16.51
CA ASP A 461 -26.35 -14.64 15.69
C ASP A 461 -25.38 -15.55 14.91
N TYR A 462 -24.15 -15.10 14.70
CA TYR A 462 -23.14 -15.77 13.88
C TYR A 462 -22.11 -16.52 14.72
N PHE A 463 -21.63 -15.91 15.79
CA PHE A 463 -20.44 -16.35 16.51
C PHE A 463 -20.65 -16.45 18.02
N VAL A 464 -19.90 -17.36 18.63
CA VAL A 464 -19.59 -17.36 20.06
C VAL A 464 -18.09 -17.15 20.22
N ILE A 465 -17.69 -16.15 20.99
CA ILE A 465 -16.30 -15.89 21.37
C ILE A 465 -16.13 -16.13 22.87
N GLU A 466 -15.15 -16.96 23.23
CA GLU A 466 -14.70 -17.13 24.60
C GLU A 466 -13.19 -16.87 24.69
N VAL A 467 -12.80 -16.01 25.63
CA VAL A 467 -11.41 -15.65 25.87
C VAL A 467 -10.88 -16.41 27.07
N ASP A 468 -9.65 -16.91 26.97
CA ASP A 468 -8.95 -17.52 28.07
C ASP A 468 -8.50 -16.48 29.10
N SER A 469 -8.87 -16.68 30.38
CA SER A 469 -8.56 -15.74 31.44
C SER A 469 -7.11 -15.77 31.93
N GLU A 470 -6.28 -16.72 31.49
CA GLU A 470 -4.88 -16.82 31.89
C GLU A 470 -3.96 -16.23 30.81
N ASN A 471 -4.14 -16.64 29.55
CA ASN A 471 -3.28 -16.22 28.43
C ASN A 471 -3.89 -15.13 27.53
N GLY A 472 -5.19 -14.84 27.65
CA GLY A 472 -5.87 -13.78 26.90
C GLY A 472 -6.12 -14.06 25.41
N GLY A 473 -5.78 -15.25 24.92
CA GLY A 473 -6.11 -15.68 23.57
C GLY A 473 -7.58 -16.04 23.43
N ILE A 474 -8.09 -15.97 22.19
CA ILE A 474 -9.42 -16.47 21.84
C ILE A 474 -9.38 -17.99 21.88
N LYS A 475 -9.94 -18.57 22.93
CA LYS A 475 -10.04 -20.02 23.14
C LYS A 475 -11.08 -20.64 22.19
N THR A 476 -12.21 -19.96 22.07
CA THR A 476 -13.32 -20.36 21.22
C THR A 476 -13.69 -19.20 20.31
N LEU A 477 -13.70 -19.43 18.99
CA LEU A 477 -14.41 -18.65 17.99
C LEU A 477 -15.30 -19.63 17.23
N TYR A 478 -16.50 -19.86 17.74
CA TYR A 478 -17.43 -20.85 17.21
C TYR A 478 -18.34 -20.20 16.17
N ASP A 479 -18.35 -20.72 14.94
CA ASP A 479 -19.26 -20.28 13.88
C ASP A 479 -20.53 -21.15 13.89
N LYS A 480 -21.66 -20.54 14.25
CA LYS A 480 -22.95 -21.21 14.40
C LYS A 480 -23.52 -21.71 13.09
N ARG A 481 -23.14 -21.12 11.96
CA ARG A 481 -23.63 -21.49 10.63
C ARG A 481 -23.15 -22.88 10.23
N ILE A 482 -21.95 -23.24 10.66
CA ILE A 482 -21.27 -24.52 10.34
C ILE A 482 -21.09 -25.44 11.54
N GLY A 483 -21.25 -24.91 12.75
CA GLY A 483 -21.25 -25.67 14.00
C GLY A 483 -19.87 -26.13 14.46
N VAL A 484 -18.81 -25.34 14.22
CA VAL A 484 -17.44 -25.69 14.62
C VAL A 484 -16.67 -24.51 15.22
N ASN A 485 -15.63 -24.83 16.00
CA ASN A 485 -14.62 -23.86 16.40
C ASN A 485 -13.65 -23.57 15.25
N ILE A 486 -13.43 -22.29 14.96
CA ILE A 486 -12.61 -21.82 13.83
C ILE A 486 -11.12 -22.05 14.12
N PHE A 487 -10.69 -21.98 15.37
CA PHE A 487 -9.30 -22.19 15.75
C PHE A 487 -9.07 -23.59 16.34
N ARG A 488 -7.91 -24.20 16.04
CA ARG A 488 -7.45 -25.46 16.67
C ARG A 488 -6.69 -25.23 17.99
N GLY A 489 -6.40 -23.97 18.30
CA GLY A 489 -5.73 -23.50 19.52
C GLY A 489 -6.14 -22.07 19.82
N TYR A 490 -5.36 -21.34 20.60
CA TYR A 490 -5.67 -19.94 20.91
C TYR A 490 -5.45 -19.03 19.69
N GLY A 491 -6.53 -18.42 19.20
CA GLY A 491 -6.49 -17.37 18.18
C GLY A 491 -6.20 -15.99 18.75
N ALA A 492 -5.78 -15.06 17.90
CA ALA A 492 -5.36 -13.71 18.31
C ALA A 492 -4.30 -13.72 19.42
N SER A 493 -3.46 -14.76 19.45
CA SER A 493 -2.46 -14.97 20.50
C SER A 493 -1.21 -14.13 20.21
N PRO A 494 -0.78 -13.24 21.11
CA PRO A 494 0.44 -12.45 20.91
C PRO A 494 1.68 -13.26 21.26
N ILE A 495 2.51 -13.52 20.25
CA ILE A 495 3.75 -14.31 20.35
C ILE A 495 4.96 -13.41 20.19
N VAL A 496 5.95 -13.61 21.06
CA VAL A 496 7.24 -12.90 21.01
C VAL A 496 8.30 -13.83 20.46
N LEU A 497 8.94 -13.40 19.38
CA LEU A 497 9.96 -14.14 18.68
C LEU A 497 11.31 -13.50 18.92
N LYS A 498 12.36 -14.33 18.98
CA LYS A 498 13.74 -13.85 19.03
C LYS A 498 14.12 -13.24 17.69
N ASP A 499 14.66 -12.01 17.71
CA ASP A 499 15.14 -11.34 16.51
C ASP A 499 16.36 -10.45 16.82
N GLU A 500 17.54 -11.03 16.67
CA GLU A 500 18.83 -10.34 16.83
C GLU A 500 19.44 -9.91 15.49
N SER A 501 18.66 -9.96 14.41
CA SER A 501 19.14 -9.57 13.09
C SER A 501 19.27 -8.04 12.97
N ASP A 502 19.97 -7.60 11.92
CA ASP A 502 20.09 -6.20 11.57
C ASP A 502 18.72 -5.59 11.17
N THR A 503 18.71 -4.29 10.87
CA THR A 503 17.46 -3.56 10.57
C THR A 503 16.70 -4.18 9.40
N TRP A 504 17.43 -4.57 8.35
CA TRP A 504 16.92 -5.18 7.11
C TRP A 504 16.57 -6.67 7.26
N SER A 505 17.15 -7.34 8.27
CA SER A 505 17.17 -8.80 8.42
C SER A 505 17.83 -9.53 7.26
N HIS A 506 19.02 -9.08 6.86
CA HIS A 506 19.81 -9.79 5.86
C HIS A 506 20.09 -11.24 6.29
N GLY A 507 19.87 -12.19 5.36
CA GLY A 507 20.07 -13.62 5.61
C GLY A 507 18.96 -14.30 6.42
N VAL A 508 17.92 -13.57 6.85
CA VAL A 508 16.73 -14.15 7.50
C VAL A 508 15.65 -14.38 6.45
N SER A 509 14.98 -15.52 6.52
CA SER A 509 13.81 -15.83 5.67
C SER A 509 12.53 -16.04 6.45
N ALA A 510 12.63 -16.33 7.76
CA ALA A 510 11.51 -16.65 8.61
C ALA A 510 11.81 -16.33 10.08
N TYR A 511 10.83 -15.80 10.80
CA TYR A 511 10.89 -15.63 12.25
C TYR A 511 10.02 -16.69 12.92
N ARG A 512 10.66 -17.78 13.37
CA ARG A 512 9.94 -18.95 13.93
C ARG A 512 10.41 -19.38 15.32
N TYR A 513 11.50 -18.81 15.82
CA TYR A 513 11.97 -19.09 17.17
C TYR A 513 11.15 -18.29 18.20
N GLU A 514 10.12 -18.93 18.75
CA GLU A 514 9.29 -18.38 19.82
C GLU A 514 10.08 -18.34 21.13
N GLU A 515 10.25 -17.14 21.68
CA GLU A 515 10.86 -16.95 22.99
C GLU A 515 9.82 -16.95 24.11
N GLY A 516 8.61 -16.48 23.81
CA GLY A 516 7.49 -16.56 24.74
C GLY A 516 6.22 -15.94 24.20
N ARG A 517 5.24 -15.79 25.10
CA ARG A 517 3.91 -15.25 24.81
C ARG A 517 3.49 -14.30 25.91
N PHE A 518 2.57 -13.41 25.58
CA PHE A 518 1.90 -12.59 26.58
C PHE A 518 1.07 -13.48 27.52
N LYS A 519 1.08 -13.16 28.82
CA LYS A 519 0.41 -13.88 29.91
C LYS A 519 -0.21 -12.89 30.90
N ASP A 520 -0.71 -13.40 32.03
CA ASP A 520 -1.33 -12.63 33.11
C ASP A 520 -2.48 -11.77 32.59
N ALA A 521 -3.38 -12.40 31.82
CA ALA A 521 -4.45 -11.71 31.14
C ALA A 521 -5.54 -11.22 32.11
N GLU A 522 -5.87 -9.95 32.03
CA GLU A 522 -7.05 -9.35 32.64
C GLU A 522 -8.14 -9.24 31.58
N VAL A 523 -9.20 -10.04 31.70
CA VAL A 523 -10.36 -10.03 30.79
C VAL A 523 -11.51 -9.29 31.46
N SER A 524 -12.10 -8.33 30.76
CA SER A 524 -13.25 -7.57 31.24
C SER A 524 -14.25 -7.28 30.12
N LEU A 525 -15.53 -7.34 30.45
CA LEU A 525 -16.60 -6.85 29.58
C LEU A 525 -16.67 -5.32 29.73
N ILE A 526 -16.27 -4.59 28.68
CA ILE A 526 -16.23 -3.12 28.72
C ILE A 526 -17.44 -2.47 28.04
N GLU A 527 -18.15 -3.21 27.18
CA GLU A 527 -19.36 -2.74 26.53
C GLU A 527 -20.34 -3.92 26.36
N SER A 528 -21.61 -3.68 26.67
CA SER A 528 -22.72 -4.58 26.39
C SER A 528 -23.96 -3.74 26.14
N GLY A 529 -24.36 -3.61 24.89
CA GLY A 529 -25.50 -2.80 24.51
C GLY A 529 -26.21 -3.34 23.26
N PRO A 530 -27.19 -2.59 22.74
CA PRO A 530 -28.05 -3.07 21.67
C PRO A 530 -27.33 -3.24 20.33
N VAL A 531 -26.16 -2.63 20.12
CA VAL A 531 -25.44 -2.65 18.83
C VAL A 531 -24.20 -3.56 18.89
N ARG A 532 -23.42 -3.47 19.98
CA ARG A 532 -22.10 -4.10 20.12
C ARG A 532 -21.85 -4.59 21.55
N ALA A 533 -21.16 -5.71 21.66
CA ALA A 533 -20.56 -6.20 22.90
C ALA A 533 -19.05 -6.32 22.71
N THR A 534 -18.28 -5.92 23.71
CA THR A 534 -16.82 -5.81 23.62
C THR A 534 -16.13 -6.36 24.87
N LEU A 535 -15.26 -7.36 24.66
CA LEU A 535 -14.32 -7.83 25.67
C LEU A 535 -12.98 -7.10 25.53
N SER A 536 -12.47 -6.53 26.62
CA SER A 536 -11.11 -6.01 26.71
C SER A 536 -10.21 -7.04 27.37
N VAL A 537 -9.14 -7.41 26.68
CA VAL A 537 -8.12 -8.33 27.15
C VAL A 537 -6.81 -7.60 27.28
N LYS A 538 -6.29 -7.49 28.51
CA LYS A 538 -4.99 -6.85 28.77
C LYS A 538 -4.00 -7.89 29.28
N ALA A 539 -2.91 -8.09 28.56
CA ALA A 539 -1.90 -9.09 28.89
C ALA A 539 -0.49 -8.47 28.88
N ARG A 540 0.49 -9.19 29.45
CA ARG A 540 1.85 -8.70 29.66
C ARG A 540 2.90 -9.67 29.13
N PHE A 541 4.01 -9.13 28.65
CA PHE A 541 5.24 -9.86 28.40
C PHE A 541 6.40 -8.99 28.86
N SER A 542 7.13 -9.42 29.88
CA SER A 542 8.22 -8.66 30.49
C SER A 542 7.79 -7.21 30.81
N ASN A 543 8.31 -6.21 30.10
CA ASN A 543 8.00 -4.80 30.33
C ASN A 543 6.90 -4.26 29.39
N SER A 544 6.38 -5.10 28.50
CA SER A 544 5.42 -4.74 27.46
C SER A 544 3.99 -5.14 27.84
N ILE A 545 3.02 -4.37 27.36
CA ILE A 545 1.59 -4.56 27.64
C ILE A 545 0.83 -4.52 26.32
N ILE A 546 -0.04 -5.50 26.08
CA ILE A 546 -0.98 -5.48 24.97
C ILE A 546 -2.41 -5.43 25.51
N GLN A 547 -3.25 -4.60 24.92
CA GLN A 547 -4.68 -4.56 25.15
C GLN A 547 -5.40 -4.83 23.82
N GLN A 548 -6.24 -5.86 23.78
CA GLN A 548 -7.08 -6.22 22.64
C GLN A 548 -8.55 -6.04 23.03
N ASN A 549 -9.26 -5.16 22.33
CA ASN A 549 -10.70 -4.97 22.48
C ASN A 549 -11.41 -5.75 21.36
N ILE A 550 -11.95 -6.92 21.70
CA ILE A 550 -12.59 -7.87 20.79
C ILE A 550 -14.10 -7.60 20.79
N SER A 551 -14.66 -7.29 19.62
CA SER A 551 -16.04 -6.87 19.48
C SER A 551 -16.85 -7.78 18.56
N LEU A 552 -18.09 -8.04 18.95
CA LEU A 552 -19.15 -8.56 18.07
C LEU A 552 -20.24 -7.50 17.95
N TYR A 553 -20.75 -7.33 16.73
CA TYR A 553 -21.92 -6.51 16.46
C TYR A 553 -23.15 -7.41 16.29
N ARG A 554 -24.33 -6.95 16.73
CA ARG A 554 -25.55 -7.78 16.71
C ARG A 554 -25.80 -8.46 15.35
N ASN A 555 -25.71 -7.67 14.28
CA ASN A 555 -26.14 -8.08 12.94
C ASN A 555 -24.98 -8.22 11.92
N LEU A 556 -23.72 -8.26 12.37
CA LEU A 556 -22.57 -8.37 11.46
C LEU A 556 -21.82 -9.69 11.67
N ASP A 557 -21.31 -10.22 10.57
CA ASP A 557 -20.70 -11.53 10.43
C ASP A 557 -19.16 -11.47 10.39
N PHE A 558 -18.57 -10.54 11.16
CA PHE A 558 -17.14 -10.45 11.37
C PHE A 558 -16.77 -10.14 12.82
N VAL A 559 -15.53 -10.43 13.20
CA VAL A 559 -14.96 -10.09 14.52
C VAL A 559 -14.06 -8.88 14.36
N ASP A 560 -14.31 -7.82 15.13
CA ASP A 560 -13.54 -6.57 15.07
C ASP A 560 -12.64 -6.44 16.30
N VAL A 561 -11.34 -6.28 16.08
CA VAL A 561 -10.37 -6.17 17.16
C VAL A 561 -9.57 -4.88 17.04
N ARG A 562 -9.66 -4.05 18.08
CA ARG A 562 -8.81 -2.86 18.23
C ARG A 562 -7.70 -3.16 19.23
N VAL A 563 -6.45 -2.89 18.83
CA VAL A 563 -5.28 -3.19 19.65
C VAL A 563 -4.58 -1.91 20.08
N LYS A 564 -4.21 -1.85 21.35
CA LYS A 564 -3.25 -0.90 21.89
C LYS A 564 -2.08 -1.68 22.49
N LEU A 565 -0.89 -1.42 22.00
CA LEU A 565 0.34 -2.06 22.44
C LEU A 565 1.27 -1.00 23.03
N TYR A 566 1.83 -1.29 24.20
CA TYR A 566 2.97 -0.58 24.75
C TYR A 566 4.17 -1.52 24.74
N TRP A 567 5.09 -1.29 23.81
CA TRP A 567 6.23 -2.15 23.55
C TRP A 567 7.52 -1.57 24.13
N ARG A 568 8.29 -2.40 24.83
CA ARG A 568 9.57 -2.03 25.47
C ARG A 568 10.69 -3.04 25.26
N GLU A 569 10.42 -4.16 24.60
CA GLU A 569 11.46 -5.18 24.39
C GLU A 569 12.47 -4.73 23.33
N LYS A 570 13.67 -5.29 23.38
CA LYS A 570 14.81 -5.00 22.49
C LYS A 570 15.20 -6.27 21.73
N HIS A 571 15.51 -6.18 20.43
CA HIS A 571 15.87 -7.34 19.59
C HIS A 571 14.81 -8.46 19.63
N ARG A 572 13.54 -8.07 19.56
CA ARG A 572 12.40 -8.99 19.54
C ARG A 572 11.42 -8.56 18.47
N MET A 573 10.65 -9.53 18.01
CA MET A 573 9.55 -9.35 17.09
C MET A 573 8.25 -9.80 17.75
N LEU A 574 7.17 -9.06 17.51
CA LEU A 574 5.83 -9.43 17.96
C LEU A 574 4.98 -9.86 16.76
N LYS A 575 4.31 -11.00 16.87
CA LYS A 575 3.26 -11.42 15.93
C LYS A 575 1.96 -11.76 16.64
N LEU A 576 0.84 -11.68 15.93
CA LEU A 576 -0.43 -12.28 16.35
C LEU A 576 -0.62 -13.59 15.59
N SER A 577 -0.89 -14.69 16.30
CA SER A 577 -1.12 -16.02 15.74
C SER A 577 -2.61 -16.37 15.65
N PHE A 578 -2.98 -16.97 14.52
CA PHE A 578 -4.32 -17.43 14.17
C PHE A 578 -4.23 -18.89 13.65
N PRO A 579 -4.27 -19.90 14.54
CA PRO A 579 -4.16 -21.30 14.17
C PRO A 579 -5.52 -21.82 13.66
N VAL A 580 -5.82 -21.58 12.38
CA VAL A 580 -7.12 -21.91 11.78
C VAL A 580 -7.29 -23.43 11.66
N ASN A 581 -8.49 -23.93 11.95
CA ASN A 581 -8.84 -25.35 11.93
C ASN A 581 -9.09 -25.84 10.48
N LEU A 582 -8.04 -25.84 9.65
CA LEU A 582 -8.11 -26.21 8.24
C LEU A 582 -7.07 -27.27 7.86
N ASP A 583 -7.44 -28.17 6.97
CA ASP A 583 -6.52 -29.04 6.24
C ASP A 583 -6.34 -28.53 4.81
N SER A 584 -5.23 -28.92 4.15
CA SER A 584 -4.92 -28.56 2.76
C SER A 584 -5.03 -27.05 2.48
N SER A 585 -4.40 -26.24 3.33
CA SER A 585 -4.51 -24.78 3.28
C SER A 585 -3.80 -24.15 2.07
N ILE A 586 -4.47 -23.15 1.50
CA ILE A 586 -3.95 -22.21 0.51
C ILE A 586 -3.99 -20.84 1.16
N VAL A 587 -2.90 -20.09 1.05
CA VAL A 587 -2.81 -18.74 1.62
C VAL A 587 -2.74 -17.73 0.49
N THR A 588 -3.75 -16.87 0.40
CA THR A 588 -3.86 -15.85 -0.63
C THR A 588 -3.68 -14.47 -0.01
N TYR A 589 -2.75 -13.70 -0.56
CA TYR A 589 -2.42 -12.36 -0.10
C TYR A 589 -2.96 -11.33 -1.07
N GLU A 590 -3.51 -10.25 -0.54
CA GLU A 590 -3.67 -9.04 -1.34
C GLU A 590 -2.28 -8.45 -1.64
N ILE A 591 -2.06 -8.11 -2.90
CA ILE A 591 -0.91 -7.35 -3.39
C ILE A 591 -1.42 -6.08 -4.12
N PRO A 592 -0.57 -5.11 -4.45
CA PRO A 592 -1.00 -3.90 -5.14
C PRO A 592 -1.80 -4.21 -6.42
N TYR A 593 -3.10 -3.86 -6.42
CA TYR A 593 -4.05 -4.14 -7.53
C TYR A 593 -4.18 -5.62 -7.96
N GLY A 594 -3.94 -6.56 -7.05
CA GLY A 594 -4.15 -7.98 -7.36
C GLY A 594 -4.08 -8.87 -6.14
N THR A 595 -3.98 -10.17 -6.40
CA THR A 595 -3.80 -11.18 -5.35
C THR A 595 -2.75 -12.18 -5.77
N ILE A 596 -2.08 -12.82 -4.80
CA ILE A 596 -1.14 -13.90 -5.06
C ILE A 596 -1.28 -15.00 -4.01
N ALA A 597 -1.29 -16.25 -4.45
CA ALA A 597 -1.23 -17.39 -3.55
C ALA A 597 0.23 -17.75 -3.26
N ARG A 598 0.60 -17.88 -1.98
CA ARG A 598 1.95 -18.29 -1.58
C ARG A 598 1.92 -19.59 -0.80
N VAL A 599 3.06 -20.28 -0.82
CA VAL A 599 3.22 -21.54 -0.09
C VAL A 599 3.30 -21.24 1.40
N ALA A 600 2.50 -21.93 2.21
CA ALA A 600 2.52 -21.84 3.67
C ALA A 600 3.73 -22.59 4.28
N ASN A 601 4.95 -22.20 3.92
CA ASN A 601 6.22 -22.77 4.37
C ASN A 601 6.82 -22.03 5.59
N GLY A 602 6.15 -20.97 6.01
CA GLY A 602 6.47 -20.15 7.15
C GLY A 602 7.53 -19.09 6.98
N LYS A 603 7.93 -18.80 5.74
CA LYS A 603 8.67 -17.59 5.39
C LYS A 603 7.86 -16.33 5.66
N GLU A 604 8.58 -15.23 5.89
CA GLU A 604 8.00 -13.90 6.00
C GLU A 604 7.66 -13.36 4.60
N GLU A 605 6.43 -12.91 4.44
CA GLU A 605 5.84 -12.51 3.17
C GLU A 605 5.20 -11.11 3.28
N PRO A 606 5.36 -10.23 2.26
CA PRO A 606 4.69 -8.95 2.23
C PRO A 606 3.23 -9.08 1.76
N GLY A 607 2.29 -8.37 2.38
CA GLY A 607 0.88 -8.31 1.99
C GLY A 607 0.28 -6.94 2.22
N GLN A 608 -0.93 -6.71 1.69
CA GLN A 608 -1.63 -5.43 1.76
C GLN A 608 -2.68 -5.40 2.90
N ARG A 609 -3.94 -5.10 2.60
CA ARG A 609 -4.99 -4.93 3.61
C ARG A 609 -5.52 -6.24 4.11
N TRP A 610 -5.47 -7.31 3.32
CA TRP A 610 -5.98 -8.59 3.72
C TRP A 610 -5.12 -9.78 3.29
N VAL A 611 -5.21 -10.84 4.08
CA VAL A 611 -4.66 -12.17 3.79
C VAL A 611 -5.72 -13.20 4.14
N ASP A 612 -5.89 -14.19 3.28
CA ASP A 612 -6.86 -15.26 3.43
C ASP A 612 -6.15 -16.61 3.57
N VAL A 613 -6.60 -17.42 4.54
CA VAL A 613 -6.25 -18.84 4.60
C VAL A 613 -7.51 -19.65 4.36
N SER A 614 -7.56 -20.36 3.23
CA SER A 614 -8.67 -21.21 2.80
C SER A 614 -8.23 -22.66 2.73
N GLY A 615 -9.14 -23.60 2.96
CA GLY A 615 -8.86 -25.03 2.87
C GLY A 615 -10.10 -25.87 3.15
N ILE A 616 -9.88 -27.11 3.58
CA ILE A 616 -10.96 -28.03 3.94
C ILE A 616 -11.15 -28.04 5.45
N LEU A 617 -12.37 -27.77 5.88
CA LEU A 617 -12.82 -27.92 7.26
C LEU A 617 -13.63 -29.21 7.40
N TYR A 618 -13.28 -30.01 8.41
CA TYR A 618 -14.02 -31.22 8.77
C TYR A 618 -14.99 -30.92 9.90
N THR A 619 -16.28 -30.91 9.59
CA THR A 619 -17.35 -30.85 10.61
C THR A 619 -17.79 -32.27 10.98
N PRO A 620 -18.49 -32.47 12.12
CA PRO A 620 -19.04 -33.78 12.48
C PRO A 620 -19.98 -34.39 11.42
N ARG A 621 -20.53 -33.59 10.51
CA ARG A 621 -21.55 -34.01 9.53
C ARG A 621 -21.07 -34.03 8.09
N LYS A 622 -20.07 -33.22 7.73
CA LYS A 622 -19.60 -33.05 6.34
C LYS A 622 -18.24 -32.35 6.25
N LYS A 623 -17.60 -32.49 5.10
CA LYS A 623 -16.49 -31.62 4.67
C LYS A 623 -17.05 -30.31 4.11
N VAL A 624 -16.40 -29.19 4.41
CA VAL A 624 -16.82 -27.85 3.98
C VAL A 624 -15.59 -27.11 3.50
N ASP A 625 -15.66 -26.51 2.31
CA ASP A 625 -14.68 -25.51 1.88
C ASP A 625 -14.87 -24.28 2.76
N PHE A 626 -13.81 -23.87 3.44
CA PHE A 626 -13.87 -22.81 4.45
C PHE A 626 -12.59 -21.99 4.43
N GLY A 627 -12.71 -20.73 4.83
CA GLY A 627 -11.55 -19.89 5.04
C GLY A 627 -11.74 -18.85 6.12
N LEU A 628 -10.62 -18.23 6.48
CA LEU A 628 -10.56 -17.08 7.36
C LEU A 628 -9.77 -15.98 6.66
N THR A 629 -10.44 -14.87 6.37
CA THR A 629 -9.77 -13.66 5.91
C THR A 629 -9.45 -12.76 7.11
N LEU A 630 -8.18 -12.36 7.23
CA LEU A 630 -7.69 -11.36 8.17
C LEU A 630 -7.50 -10.04 7.42
N ILE A 631 -8.26 -9.01 7.79
CA ILE A 631 -8.20 -7.65 7.22
C ILE A 631 -7.55 -6.73 8.26
N ASN A 632 -6.66 -5.82 7.86
CA ASN A 632 -5.90 -4.95 8.76
C ASN A 632 -5.74 -3.51 8.21
N ASP A 633 -5.40 -2.56 9.08
CA ASP A 633 -5.30 -1.12 8.77
C ASP A 633 -3.87 -0.57 8.63
N SER A 634 -2.84 -1.37 8.90
CA SER A 634 -1.46 -0.84 9.01
C SER A 634 -0.32 -1.85 8.90
N LYS A 635 -0.61 -3.15 8.80
CA LYS A 635 0.39 -4.24 8.83
C LYS A 635 0.60 -4.81 7.43
N TYR A 636 1.87 -5.09 7.13
CA TYR A 636 2.30 -5.54 5.80
C TYR A 636 3.13 -6.83 5.85
N GLY A 637 3.60 -7.28 7.02
CA GLY A 637 4.35 -8.53 7.17
C GLY A 637 3.46 -9.66 7.68
N PHE A 638 3.61 -10.84 7.10
CA PHE A 638 2.83 -12.03 7.44
C PHE A 638 3.66 -13.28 7.25
N ASP A 639 3.29 -14.36 7.94
CA ASP A 639 3.81 -15.69 7.66
C ASP A 639 2.72 -16.74 7.90
N ALA A 640 2.75 -17.82 7.13
CA ALA A 640 1.83 -18.93 7.31
C ALA A 640 2.57 -20.26 7.26
N TYR A 641 2.30 -21.16 8.22
CA TYR A 641 2.82 -22.52 8.24
C TYR A 641 1.66 -23.50 8.38
N GLY A 642 1.38 -24.25 7.31
CA GLY A 642 0.12 -24.99 7.21
C GLY A 642 -1.07 -24.03 7.31
N SER A 643 -1.95 -24.24 8.28
CA SER A 643 -3.14 -23.41 8.51
C SER A 643 -2.96 -22.35 9.61
N GLU A 644 -1.76 -22.25 10.20
CA GLU A 644 -1.45 -21.19 11.16
C GLU A 644 -1.00 -19.94 10.41
N LEU A 645 -1.90 -18.97 10.32
CA LEU A 645 -1.61 -17.63 9.84
C LEU A 645 -1.08 -16.77 10.99
N ARG A 646 -0.04 -15.98 10.72
CA ARG A 646 0.51 -15.01 11.67
C ARG A 646 0.67 -13.65 10.99
N MET A 647 0.30 -12.59 11.71
CA MET A 647 0.49 -11.20 11.28
C MET A 647 1.60 -10.56 12.09
N SER A 648 2.61 -10.03 11.40
CA SER A 648 3.75 -9.35 11.98
C SER A 648 3.37 -7.95 12.43
N ILE A 649 3.52 -7.66 13.73
CA ILE A 649 3.05 -6.41 14.32
C ILE A 649 4.12 -5.34 14.32
N LEU A 650 5.34 -5.70 14.74
CA LEU A 650 6.52 -4.84 14.78
C LEU A 650 7.79 -5.67 14.98
N ARG A 651 8.94 -5.04 14.72
CA ARG A 651 10.29 -5.52 15.07
C ARG A 651 11.04 -4.42 15.79
N SER A 652 11.89 -4.79 16.74
CA SER A 652 12.66 -3.82 17.54
C SER A 652 14.18 -4.00 17.43
N PRO A 653 14.79 -3.96 16.22
CA PRO A 653 16.24 -3.87 16.06
C PRO A 653 16.76 -2.47 16.43
N VAL A 654 18.08 -2.27 16.41
CA VAL A 654 18.70 -0.94 16.54
C VAL A 654 18.53 -0.16 15.24
N PHE A 655 18.24 1.15 15.32
CA PHE A 655 18.11 2.01 14.15
C PHE A 655 19.32 1.96 13.23
N ALA A 656 19.08 1.80 11.93
CA ALA A 656 20.09 1.79 10.87
C ALA A 656 21.31 0.89 11.14
N HIS A 657 21.13 -0.15 11.96
CA HIS A 657 22.14 -1.16 12.20
C HIS A 657 22.18 -2.11 11.00
N HIS A 658 23.38 -2.34 10.48
CA HIS A 658 23.66 -3.22 9.35
C HIS A 658 24.87 -4.11 9.65
N ASP A 659 24.77 -5.41 9.36
CA ASP A 659 25.91 -6.33 9.50
C ASP A 659 26.96 -6.09 8.41
N PRO A 660 28.27 -6.23 8.67
CA PRO A 660 28.89 -6.87 9.83
C PRO A 660 29.22 -5.90 10.97
N HIS A 661 28.72 -4.65 10.97
CA HIS A 661 29.01 -3.71 12.05
C HIS A 661 28.44 -4.24 13.37
N LYS A 662 29.31 -4.56 14.33
CA LYS A 662 28.88 -5.15 15.60
C LYS A 662 28.55 -4.07 16.62
N LEU A 663 27.37 -4.21 17.22
CA LEU A 663 26.91 -3.37 18.32
C LEU A 663 27.83 -3.56 19.54
N LYS A 664 28.15 -2.47 20.21
CA LYS A 664 28.99 -2.48 21.42
C LYS A 664 28.12 -2.58 22.67
N PRO A 665 28.38 -3.52 23.60
CA PRO A 665 27.52 -3.75 24.76
C PRO A 665 27.34 -2.55 25.71
N ASP A 666 28.28 -1.61 25.70
CA ASP A 666 28.34 -0.44 26.59
C ASP A 666 27.67 0.82 26.01
N ILE A 667 27.15 0.75 24.77
CA ILE A 667 26.43 1.85 24.14
C ILE A 667 24.92 1.67 24.31
N ASP A 668 24.24 2.70 24.78
CA ASP A 668 22.78 2.75 24.79
C ASP A 668 22.27 3.17 23.41
N TYR A 669 22.00 2.16 22.58
CA TYR A 669 21.43 2.37 21.25
C TYR A 669 19.93 2.67 21.31
N GLN A 670 19.45 3.43 20.33
CA GLN A 670 18.01 3.61 20.12
C GLN A 670 17.44 2.41 19.34
N TYR A 671 16.39 1.80 19.91
CA TYR A 671 15.71 0.65 19.32
C TYR A 671 14.43 1.09 18.62
N ILE A 672 14.16 0.51 17.46
CA ILE A 672 12.97 0.77 16.65
C ILE A 672 11.71 0.25 17.37
N ASP A 673 10.58 0.91 17.15
CA ASP A 673 9.24 0.48 17.59
C ASP A 673 9.05 0.31 19.12
N GLN A 674 9.93 0.87 19.95
CA GLN A 674 9.62 1.08 21.37
C GLN A 674 8.58 2.19 21.54
N GLY A 675 7.58 1.99 22.40
CA GLY A 675 6.53 2.97 22.67
C GLY A 675 5.11 2.46 22.44
N ILE A 676 4.18 3.37 22.17
CA ILE A 676 2.75 3.07 22.00
C ILE A 676 2.45 2.84 20.52
N HIS A 677 1.77 1.74 20.24
CA HIS A 677 1.24 1.40 18.92
C HIS A 677 -0.25 1.15 19.01
N THR A 678 -0.99 1.57 17.98
CA THR A 678 -2.42 1.28 17.84
C THR A 678 -2.69 0.77 16.43
N PHE A 679 -3.48 -0.28 16.32
CA PHE A 679 -3.89 -0.84 15.03
C PHE A 679 -5.21 -1.61 15.18
N ARG A 680 -5.88 -1.87 14.06
CA ARG A 680 -7.13 -2.60 13.99
C ARG A 680 -7.02 -3.76 13.01
N TYR A 681 -7.66 -4.87 13.34
CA TYR A 681 -7.86 -5.96 12.41
C TYR A 681 -9.25 -6.57 12.55
N ILE A 682 -9.74 -7.14 11.45
CA ILE A 682 -11.04 -7.78 11.37
C ILE A 682 -10.85 -9.21 10.87
N LEU A 683 -11.53 -10.15 11.51
CA LEU A 683 -11.59 -11.54 11.09
C LEU A 683 -12.92 -11.79 10.39
N VAL A 684 -12.87 -12.30 9.16
CA VAL A 684 -14.04 -12.64 8.35
C VAL A 684 -14.00 -14.14 8.05
N PRO A 685 -14.65 -14.97 8.87
CA PRO A 685 -14.82 -16.39 8.57
C PRO A 685 -15.84 -16.59 7.45
N HIS A 686 -15.49 -17.40 6.46
CA HIS A 686 -16.33 -17.59 5.27
C HIS A 686 -16.44 -19.05 4.84
N ILE A 687 -17.57 -19.37 4.21
CA ILE A 687 -17.84 -20.66 3.58
C ILE A 687 -17.53 -20.52 2.09
N GLY A 688 -16.79 -21.47 1.53
CA GLY A 688 -16.34 -21.46 0.14
C GLY A 688 -14.98 -20.79 -0.02
N SER A 689 -14.79 -20.20 -1.20
CA SER A 689 -13.56 -19.49 -1.55
C SER A 689 -13.68 -18.01 -1.18
N TRP A 690 -12.56 -17.38 -0.80
CA TRP A 690 -12.47 -15.93 -0.63
C TRP A 690 -13.01 -15.14 -1.84
N LYS A 691 -12.92 -15.70 -3.06
CA LYS A 691 -13.46 -15.09 -4.29
C LYS A 691 -14.98 -14.92 -4.25
N THR A 692 -15.68 -15.85 -3.60
CA THR A 692 -17.16 -15.83 -3.50
C THR A 692 -17.66 -14.80 -2.49
N VAL A 693 -16.84 -14.49 -1.48
CA VAL A 693 -17.12 -13.48 -0.45
C VAL A 693 -16.32 -12.19 -0.66
N PHE A 694 -15.70 -12.01 -1.82
CA PHE A 694 -14.81 -10.89 -2.09
C PHE A 694 -15.53 -9.53 -1.98
N HIS A 695 -16.84 -9.46 -2.26
CA HIS A 695 -17.64 -8.27 -2.01
C HIS A 695 -17.54 -7.81 -0.55
N ARG A 696 -17.70 -8.70 0.43
CA ARG A 696 -17.55 -8.38 1.87
C ARG A 696 -16.12 -8.03 2.23
N ILE A 697 -15.14 -8.76 1.70
CA ILE A 697 -13.72 -8.52 1.98
C ILE A 697 -13.34 -7.10 1.50
N SER A 698 -13.71 -6.74 0.27
CA SER A 698 -13.41 -5.44 -0.32
C SER A 698 -14.19 -4.29 0.36
N GLU A 699 -15.47 -4.48 0.69
CA GLU A 699 -16.26 -3.52 1.47
C GLU A 699 -15.56 -3.17 2.79
N ILE A 700 -15.21 -4.18 3.59
CA ILE A 700 -14.56 -4.00 4.89
C ILE A 700 -13.16 -3.41 4.72
N ALA A 701 -12.38 -3.91 3.77
CA ALA A 701 -11.01 -3.45 3.53
C ALA A 701 -10.95 -1.99 3.07
N GLU A 702 -11.86 -1.55 2.19
CA GLU A 702 -11.96 -0.15 1.75
C GLU A 702 -12.43 0.76 2.88
N ILE A 703 -13.54 0.43 3.56
CA ILE A 703 -14.12 1.34 4.56
C ILE A 703 -13.28 1.42 5.82
N MET A 704 -12.59 0.34 6.21
CA MET A 704 -11.71 0.37 7.38
C MET A 704 -10.49 1.29 7.18
N ASN A 705 -10.02 1.43 5.93
CA ASN A 705 -8.86 2.25 5.61
C ASN A 705 -9.22 3.69 5.17
N THR A 706 -10.43 3.93 4.69
CA THR A 706 -10.91 5.29 4.32
C THR A 706 -11.73 5.97 5.42
N GLY A 707 -12.57 5.20 6.12
CA GLY A 707 -13.54 5.69 7.09
C GLY A 707 -14.79 6.31 6.46
N PHE A 708 -15.88 6.36 7.23
CA PHE A 708 -16.99 7.26 6.94
C PHE A 708 -16.65 8.67 7.41
N PHE A 709 -17.18 9.67 6.71
CA PHE A 709 -17.21 11.05 7.17
C PHE A 709 -18.64 11.43 7.50
N TYR A 710 -18.84 12.33 8.45
CA TYR A 710 -20.20 12.77 8.78
C TYR A 710 -20.26 14.26 9.11
N VAL A 711 -21.43 14.83 8.90
CA VAL A 711 -21.79 16.20 9.29
C VAL A 711 -23.14 16.14 10.00
N VAL A 712 -23.26 16.86 11.11
CA VAL A 712 -24.57 17.14 11.73
C VAL A 712 -25.05 18.46 11.16
N GLU A 713 -26.19 18.45 10.47
CA GLU A 713 -26.80 19.64 9.87
C GLU A 713 -28.07 20.05 10.60
N ASP A 714 -28.22 21.35 10.77
CA ASP A 714 -29.46 21.98 11.25
C ASP A 714 -30.48 22.12 10.11
N GLN A 715 -31.66 22.61 10.44
CA GLN A 715 -32.76 22.77 9.48
C GLN A 715 -32.45 23.88 8.47
N HIS A 716 -32.38 23.53 7.20
CA HIS A 716 -32.33 24.48 6.10
C HIS A 716 -32.95 23.90 4.84
N ALA A 717 -33.35 24.78 3.93
CA ALA A 717 -33.72 24.35 2.58
C ALA A 717 -32.47 23.88 1.83
N GLY A 718 -32.65 22.86 1.00
CA GLY A 718 -31.65 22.36 0.06
C GLY A 718 -32.36 21.81 -1.18
N PHE A 719 -31.58 21.39 -2.16
CA PHE A 719 -32.11 20.78 -3.38
C PHE A 719 -31.52 19.40 -3.66
N LEU A 720 -30.49 18.99 -2.92
CA LEU A 720 -29.96 17.64 -2.97
C LEU A 720 -30.85 16.68 -2.17
N PRO A 721 -31.01 15.43 -2.64
CA PRO A 721 -31.83 14.43 -1.96
C PRO A 721 -31.21 14.01 -0.62
N SER A 722 -32.00 13.35 0.23
CA SER A 722 -31.50 12.79 1.50
C SER A 722 -30.55 11.60 1.32
N ARG A 723 -30.53 10.98 0.14
CA ARG A 723 -29.66 9.86 -0.24
C ARG A 723 -29.17 10.05 -1.66
N PHE A 724 -27.88 9.83 -1.88
CA PHE A 724 -27.27 9.95 -3.20
C PHE A 724 -26.18 8.90 -3.41
N SER A 725 -26.10 8.36 -4.62
CA SER A 725 -25.01 7.50 -5.09
C SER A 725 -24.53 8.03 -6.42
N LEU A 726 -23.23 8.27 -6.55
CA LEU A 726 -22.67 8.81 -7.79
C LEU A 726 -22.54 7.76 -8.89
N ILE A 727 -22.17 6.54 -8.50
CA ILE A 727 -21.74 5.51 -9.43
C ILE A 727 -22.15 4.12 -8.92
N ASN A 728 -22.53 3.26 -9.85
CA ASN A 728 -22.67 1.82 -9.64
C ASN A 728 -21.67 1.09 -10.54
N VAL A 729 -20.99 0.08 -10.00
CA VAL A 729 -20.07 -0.78 -10.74
C VAL A 729 -20.42 -2.23 -10.43
N GLU A 730 -20.73 -3.00 -11.47
CA GLU A 730 -21.02 -4.43 -11.38
C GLU A 730 -20.15 -5.19 -12.39
N PRO A 731 -19.78 -6.45 -12.14
CA PRO A 731 -19.98 -7.23 -10.89
C PRO A 731 -19.03 -6.81 -9.75
N TYR A 732 -19.27 -7.31 -8.55
CA TYR A 732 -18.55 -6.94 -7.32
C TYR A 732 -17.03 -7.23 -7.33
N ASN A 733 -16.55 -8.06 -8.26
CA ASN A 733 -15.13 -8.34 -8.41
C ASN A 733 -14.37 -7.26 -9.22
N VAL A 734 -15.09 -6.27 -9.78
CA VAL A 734 -14.51 -5.08 -10.41
C VAL A 734 -14.65 -3.89 -9.45
N ILE A 735 -13.52 -3.46 -8.89
CA ILE A 735 -13.48 -2.41 -7.88
C ILE A 735 -13.10 -1.08 -8.53
N LEU A 736 -13.89 -0.05 -8.25
CA LEU A 736 -13.52 1.35 -8.51
C LEU A 736 -12.43 1.78 -7.54
N SER A 737 -11.17 1.74 -7.99
CA SER A 737 -10.04 2.14 -7.16
C SER A 737 -9.91 3.66 -7.09
N ILE A 738 -10.16 4.40 -8.18
CA ILE A 738 -10.06 5.86 -8.21
C ILE A 738 -11.18 6.48 -9.02
N LEU A 739 -11.67 7.61 -8.51
CA LEU A 739 -12.45 8.60 -9.25
C LEU A 739 -11.87 9.98 -8.95
N LYS A 740 -11.37 10.67 -9.99
CA LYS A 740 -10.80 12.02 -9.89
C LYS A 740 -11.05 12.84 -11.15
N LEU A 741 -10.69 14.12 -11.17
CA LEU A 741 -10.56 14.88 -12.42
C LEU A 741 -9.21 14.65 -13.11
N SER A 742 -9.18 14.60 -14.44
CA SER A 742 -7.97 14.45 -15.26
C SER A 742 -6.95 15.55 -14.99
N GLU A 743 -5.66 15.27 -15.00
CA GLU A 743 -4.64 16.29 -14.75
C GLU A 743 -4.61 17.45 -15.76
N GLU A 744 -5.21 17.29 -16.94
CA GLU A 744 -5.17 18.28 -18.05
C GLU A 744 -6.53 18.87 -18.40
N SER A 745 -7.61 18.34 -17.82
CA SER A 745 -8.98 18.75 -18.14
C SER A 745 -9.93 18.52 -16.97
N ASP A 746 -11.19 18.88 -17.15
CA ASP A 746 -12.26 18.61 -16.19
C ASP A 746 -12.98 17.28 -16.45
N ASP A 747 -12.46 16.45 -17.37
CA ASP A 747 -12.97 15.09 -17.59
C ASP A 747 -12.71 14.21 -16.36
N LEU A 748 -13.62 13.27 -16.10
CA LEU A 748 -13.44 12.31 -15.03
C LEU A 748 -12.44 11.23 -15.45
N ILE A 749 -11.56 10.85 -14.54
CA ILE A 749 -10.71 9.68 -14.64
C ILE A 749 -11.23 8.63 -13.66
N ILE A 750 -11.60 7.49 -14.22
CA ILE A 750 -12.04 6.30 -13.48
C ILE A 750 -11.00 5.20 -13.67
N ARG A 751 -10.59 4.59 -12.56
CA ARG A 751 -9.72 3.41 -12.57
C ARG A 751 -10.42 2.23 -11.92
N LEU A 752 -10.46 1.13 -12.66
CA LEU A 752 -11.16 -0.10 -12.32
C LEU A 752 -10.16 -1.25 -12.26
N VAL A 753 -10.35 -2.15 -11.30
CA VAL A 753 -9.46 -3.30 -11.09
C VAL A 753 -10.30 -4.55 -10.89
N GLU A 754 -10.05 -5.58 -11.70
CA GLU A 754 -10.59 -6.93 -11.47
C GLU A 754 -9.70 -7.64 -10.44
N TYR A 755 -10.27 -8.20 -9.37
CA TYR A 755 -9.47 -8.71 -8.24
C TYR A 755 -9.52 -10.24 -8.05
N THR A 756 -10.40 -10.94 -8.75
CA THR A 756 -10.63 -12.37 -8.52
C THR A 756 -9.98 -13.28 -9.56
N GLY A 757 -9.37 -12.70 -10.59
CA GLY A 757 -8.78 -13.44 -11.70
C GLY A 757 -9.82 -14.06 -12.62
N THR A 758 -10.98 -13.40 -12.78
CA THR A 758 -12.10 -13.88 -13.58
C THR A 758 -12.43 -12.85 -14.65
N GLU A 759 -12.38 -13.25 -15.93
CA GLU A 759 -12.84 -12.41 -17.03
C GLU A 759 -14.33 -12.11 -16.87
N CYS A 760 -14.72 -10.85 -17.05
CA CYS A 760 -16.12 -10.44 -16.91
C CYS A 760 -16.46 -9.19 -17.76
N GLU A 761 -17.74 -9.06 -18.11
CA GLU A 761 -18.29 -7.79 -18.57
C GLU A 761 -18.67 -6.98 -17.34
N SER A 762 -18.17 -5.74 -17.25
CA SER A 762 -18.52 -4.81 -16.19
C SER A 762 -19.47 -3.74 -16.71
N SER A 763 -20.54 -3.49 -15.95
CA SER A 763 -21.48 -2.39 -16.18
C SER A 763 -21.17 -1.25 -15.22
N ILE A 764 -21.05 -0.04 -15.76
CA ILE A 764 -20.74 1.18 -15.01
C ILE A 764 -21.81 2.21 -15.31
N THR A 765 -22.48 2.67 -14.27
CA THR A 765 -23.57 3.65 -14.41
C THR A 765 -23.26 4.88 -13.59
N ILE A 766 -23.27 6.06 -14.22
CA ILE A 766 -23.13 7.38 -13.58
C ILE A 766 -24.40 8.18 -13.89
N PRO A 767 -25.45 8.05 -13.06
CA PRO A 767 -26.78 8.59 -13.38
C PRO A 767 -26.79 10.10 -13.64
N ILE A 768 -26.03 10.87 -12.85
CA ILE A 768 -26.01 12.34 -12.96
C ILE A 768 -25.41 12.84 -14.28
N LEU A 769 -24.60 12.01 -14.95
CA LEU A 769 -24.01 12.32 -16.25
C LEU A 769 -24.73 11.64 -17.41
N ASP A 770 -25.81 10.89 -17.16
CA ASP A 770 -26.52 10.10 -18.18
C ASP A 770 -25.54 9.18 -18.94
N ARG A 771 -24.65 8.52 -18.19
CA ARG A 771 -23.64 7.58 -18.72
C ARG A 771 -23.93 6.17 -18.21
N ASP A 772 -24.14 5.26 -19.16
CA ASP A 772 -24.18 3.82 -18.94
C ASP A 772 -23.18 3.18 -19.91
N MET A 773 -22.30 2.34 -19.39
CA MET A 773 -21.14 1.81 -20.09
C MET A 773 -20.97 0.34 -19.76
N LYS A 774 -20.72 -0.45 -20.80
CA LYS A 774 -20.29 -1.84 -20.67
C LYS A 774 -18.87 -1.97 -21.16
N ILE A 775 -18.02 -2.55 -20.33
CA ILE A 775 -16.61 -2.79 -20.65
C ILE A 775 -16.26 -4.24 -20.38
N GLN A 776 -15.32 -4.78 -21.16
CA GLN A 776 -14.75 -6.10 -20.88
C GLN A 776 -13.54 -5.93 -19.97
N MET A 777 -13.45 -6.76 -18.93
CA MET A 777 -12.35 -6.80 -17.98
C MET A 777 -11.68 -8.18 -18.04
N LYS A 778 -10.38 -8.20 -18.35
CA LYS A 778 -9.56 -9.42 -18.26
C LYS A 778 -9.27 -9.79 -16.80
N PRO A 779 -8.88 -11.05 -16.51
CA PRO A 779 -8.40 -11.44 -15.19
C PRO A 779 -7.32 -10.48 -14.67
N PHE A 780 -7.50 -9.95 -13.47
CA PHE A 780 -6.55 -9.01 -12.84
C PHE A 780 -6.27 -7.72 -13.64
N GLU A 781 -7.17 -7.31 -14.53
CA GLU A 781 -6.97 -6.12 -15.34
C GLU A 781 -7.14 -4.82 -14.55
N ILE A 782 -6.19 -3.90 -14.70
CA ILE A 782 -6.27 -2.49 -14.33
C ILE A 782 -6.68 -1.69 -15.57
N LYS A 783 -7.89 -1.13 -15.59
CA LYS A 783 -8.41 -0.35 -16.71
C LYS A 783 -8.68 1.09 -16.30
N THR A 784 -8.33 2.03 -17.17
CA THR A 784 -8.55 3.47 -16.93
C THR A 784 -9.46 4.02 -18.02
N LEU A 785 -10.50 4.75 -17.61
CA LEU A 785 -11.44 5.41 -18.52
C LEU A 785 -11.41 6.91 -18.26
N ARG A 786 -11.35 7.69 -19.34
CA ARG A 786 -11.63 9.12 -19.32
C ARG A 786 -13.07 9.35 -19.77
N ILE A 787 -13.87 9.94 -18.89
CA ILE A 787 -15.29 10.20 -19.10
C ILE A 787 -15.49 11.71 -19.14
N PRO A 788 -15.71 12.29 -20.33
CA PRO A 788 -16.04 13.71 -20.42
C PRO A 788 -17.38 14.02 -19.75
N VAL A 789 -17.42 15.12 -19.01
CA VAL A 789 -18.66 15.64 -18.40
C VAL A 789 -19.69 15.98 -19.50
N ASP A 790 -19.22 16.47 -20.64
CA ASP A 790 -20.02 16.64 -21.85
C ASP A 790 -20.39 15.28 -22.46
N LYS A 791 -21.66 14.89 -22.29
CA LYS A 791 -22.17 13.59 -22.77
C LYS A 791 -22.11 13.41 -24.29
N SER A 792 -21.98 14.49 -25.06
CA SER A 792 -21.83 14.40 -26.52
C SER A 792 -20.46 13.82 -26.93
N LYS A 793 -19.47 13.88 -26.04
CA LYS A 793 -18.14 13.32 -26.28
C LYS A 793 -18.09 11.84 -25.86
N PRO A 794 -17.38 10.99 -26.61
CA PRO A 794 -17.25 9.58 -26.28
C PRO A 794 -16.41 9.38 -25.02
N VAL A 795 -16.69 8.28 -24.32
CA VAL A 795 -15.80 7.75 -23.29
C VAL A 795 -14.58 7.15 -23.98
N VAL A 796 -13.39 7.36 -23.42
CA VAL A 796 -12.12 6.95 -24.02
C VAL A 796 -11.39 6.06 -23.03
N GLU A 797 -10.90 4.90 -23.47
CA GLU A 797 -9.96 4.11 -22.68
C GLU A 797 -8.58 4.77 -22.71
N CYS A 798 -7.96 4.90 -21.55
CA CYS A 798 -6.65 5.52 -21.38
C CYS A 798 -5.64 4.53 -20.80
N ASP A 799 -4.37 4.83 -21.07
CA ASP A 799 -3.25 4.28 -20.31
C ASP A 799 -3.34 4.74 -18.83
N LEU A 800 -2.45 4.23 -17.98
CA LEU A 800 -2.49 4.58 -16.55
C LEU A 800 -2.06 6.03 -16.28
N LEU A 801 -1.51 6.72 -17.28
CA LEU A 801 -1.06 8.11 -17.23
C LEU A 801 -2.09 9.08 -17.86
N GLU A 802 -3.31 8.61 -18.10
CA GLU A 802 -4.45 9.35 -18.65
C GLU A 802 -4.38 9.67 -20.16
N ASN A 803 -3.40 9.12 -20.89
CA ASN A 803 -3.33 9.29 -22.34
C ASN A 803 -4.28 8.31 -23.04
N PRO A 804 -5.05 8.73 -24.05
CA PRO A 804 -5.87 7.82 -24.86
C PRO A 804 -5.05 6.66 -25.44
N ILE A 805 -5.60 5.45 -25.39
CA ILE A 805 -5.06 4.29 -26.10
C ILE A 805 -5.62 4.30 -27.53
N GLU A 806 -4.74 4.15 -28.53
CA GLU A 806 -5.10 4.07 -29.96
C GLU A 806 -5.68 2.71 -30.36
#